data_AF-A0A498FLR2-F1
#
_entry.id   AF-A0A498FLR2-F1
#
_cell.length_a   1.000
_cell.length_b   1.000
_cell.length_c   1.000
_cell.angle_alpha   90.00
_cell.angle_beta   90.00
_cell.angle_gamma   90.00
#
_symmetry.space_group_name_H-M   'P 1'
#
loop_
_entity.id
_entity.type
_entity.pdbx_description
1 polymer ?
#
loop_
_entity_poly.entity_id
_entity_poly.type
_entity_poly.pdbx_seq_one_letter_code
_entity_poly.pdbx_strand_id
1 'polypeptide(L)'
;MKLTVKPLKQKDAGRRLAAIDRVAAEELGLSGGDIVRVEGGDGAAIARVWPGYPEDDGTGVIRIDGRLRQEADVGIDDRVTVEDVDVSRADAVTIAFPSQLRVRGQIAPFIRDKLSGQPVTEGQTIRTSLGFGLMGGQSQAVPMKIAETSPGGTVVITDETDISISEISAEEIADRGDTAGGTGEGPDVTYEDIGGLDDELEQVREMIELPMRHPELFKRLGIDPPKGVLLHGPPGTGKTLIAKAVANEIDADFHTISGPEIMSKYYGESEEQLREVFEEASEESPAIIFMDELDSIAPKREEAGGDVERRVVAQLLSLMDGLEERGEVVVIGATNRVDAIDQALRRGGRFDREIEVGVPDRDGRKEILQVHTRNMPLTDGVDLDEYAENTHGFVGADLESLAKESAMHALRRIRPEIDLESDEIDADVLNNIQVTEADFKEAMKGIEPSALREVFVEVPDVSWDQVGGLEDTKERLRETIQWPLEYPEVFEELDMEAAKGVLMYGPPGTGKTLLAKAVANESESNFISIKGPELLNKYVGESEKGVREVFSKARENAPTIVFFDEIDSIATERGQNSGDSGVGERVVSQLLTELDGLESLEDVVVIATTNRPDLIDSALLRPGRLDRHVHVPVPDETARRRIFEVHTRNKPLADDVDLDALARKTEGYVGADIEAVAREASMNASREFIGSVTPEEVGESVGNVRVTMAHFEDALNEVNPSVTPETRERYEEIEQRFKRSEVDRDEAEPGAAFQ
;
A
#
# COMPACT_ATOMS: atom_id res chain seq x y z
N MET A 1 38.84 -1.86 -7.00
CA MET A 1 38.14 -1.35 -8.21
C MET A 1 37.19 -0.23 -7.77
N LYS A 2 36.84 0.72 -8.64
CA LYS A 2 35.83 1.74 -8.31
C LYS A 2 34.45 1.27 -8.71
N LEU A 3 33.52 1.21 -7.77
CA LEU A 3 32.13 0.80 -7.99
C LEU A 3 31.18 1.91 -7.52
N THR A 4 29.98 1.95 -8.09
CA THR A 4 28.94 2.92 -7.71
C THR A 4 28.05 2.32 -6.62
N VAL A 5 27.81 3.07 -5.55
CA VAL A 5 27.00 2.64 -4.40
C VAL A 5 25.51 2.70 -4.73
N LYS A 6 24.77 1.64 -4.44
CA LYS A 6 23.30 1.58 -4.49
C LYS A 6 22.74 0.98 -3.19
N PRO A 7 21.45 1.20 -2.86
CA PRO A 7 20.83 0.62 -1.68
C PRO A 7 20.67 -0.90 -1.83
N LEU A 8 20.76 -1.62 -0.70
CA LEU A 8 20.56 -3.06 -0.63
C LEU A 8 19.06 -3.38 -0.57
N LYS A 9 18.62 -4.52 -1.14
CA LYS A 9 17.21 -4.93 -1.02
C LYS A 9 16.85 -5.19 0.45
N GLN A 10 15.62 -4.82 0.85
CA GLN A 10 15.14 -4.74 2.24
C GLN A 10 15.32 -6.05 3.03
N LYS A 11 15.12 -7.19 2.36
CA LYS A 11 15.29 -8.54 2.96
C LYS A 11 16.71 -8.87 3.43
N ASP A 12 17.72 -8.26 2.79
CA ASP A 12 19.14 -8.57 3.00
C ASP A 12 19.86 -7.50 3.88
N ALA A 13 19.17 -6.40 4.19
CA ALA A 13 19.66 -5.32 5.04
C ALA A 13 19.94 -5.74 6.49
N GLY A 14 20.92 -5.10 7.13
CA GLY A 14 21.30 -5.36 8.53
C GLY A 14 22.18 -6.59 8.75
N ARG A 15 22.60 -7.28 7.68
CA ARG A 15 23.50 -8.44 7.73
C ARG A 15 24.95 -8.11 7.34
N ARG A 16 25.29 -6.83 7.11
CA ARG A 16 26.58 -6.37 6.62
C ARG A 16 27.03 -7.05 5.33
N LEU A 17 26.13 -7.09 4.37
CA LEU A 17 26.38 -7.67 3.06
C LEU A 17 26.71 -6.58 2.04
N ALA A 18 27.66 -6.88 1.17
CA ALA A 18 27.95 -6.11 -0.03
C ALA A 18 27.59 -6.96 -1.25
N ALA A 19 26.46 -6.68 -1.89
CA ALA A 19 26.07 -7.35 -3.12
C ALA A 19 26.78 -6.67 -4.30
N ILE A 20 27.74 -7.37 -4.90
CA ILE A 20 28.59 -6.82 -5.96
C ILE A 20 28.16 -7.43 -7.30
N ASP A 21 28.05 -6.58 -8.33
CA ASP A 21 27.86 -7.00 -9.72
C ASP A 21 28.80 -8.18 -10.07
N ARG A 22 28.26 -9.23 -10.69
CA ARG A 22 29.02 -10.46 -10.99
C ARG A 22 30.24 -10.19 -11.86
N VAL A 23 30.13 -9.30 -12.84
CA VAL A 23 31.26 -8.97 -13.73
C VAL A 23 32.36 -8.27 -12.95
N ALA A 24 31.99 -7.32 -12.09
CA ALA A 24 32.94 -6.63 -11.21
C ALA A 24 33.58 -7.58 -10.17
N ALA A 25 32.80 -8.52 -9.62
CA ALA A 25 33.28 -9.53 -8.69
C ALA A 25 34.30 -10.48 -9.36
N GLU A 26 34.03 -10.93 -10.59
CA GLU A 26 34.96 -11.75 -11.38
C GLU A 26 36.26 -11.00 -11.71
N GLU A 27 36.19 -9.72 -12.07
CA GLU A 27 37.37 -8.88 -12.33
C GLU A 27 38.22 -8.65 -11.07
N LEU A 28 37.59 -8.55 -9.91
CA LEU A 28 38.25 -8.44 -8.61
C LEU A 28 38.74 -9.80 -8.06
N GLY A 29 38.32 -10.91 -8.66
CA GLY A 29 38.64 -12.26 -8.18
C GLY A 29 37.89 -12.66 -6.91
N LEU A 30 36.76 -12.01 -6.61
CA LEU A 30 35.95 -12.23 -5.41
C LEU A 30 34.95 -13.37 -5.60
N SER A 31 34.76 -14.17 -4.56
CA SER A 31 33.76 -15.22 -4.44
C SER A 31 32.71 -14.88 -3.37
N GLY A 32 31.53 -15.49 -3.46
CA GLY A 32 30.50 -15.32 -2.44
C GLY A 32 30.99 -15.80 -1.07
N GLY A 33 30.95 -14.91 -0.08
CA GLY A 33 31.45 -15.16 1.28
C GLY A 33 32.82 -14.55 1.59
N ASP A 34 33.54 -14.03 0.59
CA ASP A 34 34.78 -13.28 0.81
C ASP A 34 34.49 -11.96 1.54
N ILE A 35 35.53 -11.32 2.09
CA ILE A 35 35.37 -10.08 2.86
C ILE A 35 36.09 -8.96 2.15
N VAL A 36 35.36 -7.88 1.93
CA VAL A 36 35.86 -6.70 1.25
C VAL A 36 35.86 -5.51 2.19
N ARG A 37 36.84 -4.64 1.96
CA ARG A 37 36.87 -3.30 2.52
C ARG A 37 36.35 -2.33 1.48
N VAL A 38 35.32 -1.60 1.86
CA VAL A 38 34.69 -0.55 1.07
C VAL A 38 35.21 0.77 1.60
N GLU A 39 36.12 1.40 0.87
CA GLU A 39 36.66 2.72 1.22
C GLU A 39 35.94 3.82 0.44
N GLY A 40 35.47 4.79 1.20
CA GLY A 40 34.72 5.95 0.73
C GLY A 40 35.51 7.25 0.78
N GLY A 41 34.89 8.29 1.30
CA GLY A 41 35.50 9.61 1.56
C GLY A 41 36.57 9.52 2.64
N ASP A 42 36.21 9.80 3.89
CA ASP A 42 37.11 9.69 5.04
C ASP A 42 36.90 8.40 5.85
N GLY A 43 35.90 7.58 5.49
CA GLY A 43 35.51 6.34 6.17
C GLY A 43 35.89 5.05 5.43
N ALA A 44 35.84 3.93 6.15
CA ALA A 44 36.03 2.60 5.59
C ALA A 44 35.14 1.57 6.32
N ALA A 45 34.34 0.84 5.56
CA ALA A 45 33.49 -0.22 6.07
C ALA A 45 33.99 -1.61 5.65
N ILE A 46 33.70 -2.62 6.45
CA ILE A 46 34.04 -4.02 6.15
C ILE A 46 32.76 -4.80 5.98
N ALA A 47 32.61 -5.44 4.83
CA ALA A 47 31.38 -6.13 4.44
C ALA A 47 31.70 -7.52 3.85
N ARG A 48 30.75 -8.45 4.01
CA ARG A 48 30.83 -9.76 3.38
C ARG A 48 30.26 -9.70 1.96
N VAL A 49 30.99 -10.23 0.99
CA VAL A 49 30.57 -10.31 -0.41
C VAL A 49 29.36 -11.22 -0.54
N TRP A 50 28.33 -10.70 -1.18
CA TRP A 50 27.13 -11.41 -1.57
C TRP A 50 27.01 -11.40 -3.11
N PRO A 51 26.44 -12.44 -3.73
CA PRO A 51 26.22 -12.42 -5.17
C PRO A 51 25.33 -11.23 -5.57
N GLY A 52 25.76 -10.48 -6.59
CA GLY A 52 24.96 -9.43 -7.20
C GLY A 52 23.62 -9.92 -7.74
N TYR A 53 22.64 -9.02 -7.79
CA TYR A 53 21.34 -9.30 -8.37
C TYR A 53 21.44 -9.39 -9.90
N PRO A 54 20.64 -10.22 -10.57
CA PRO A 54 20.67 -10.34 -12.03
C PRO A 54 20.44 -9.02 -12.77
N GLU A 55 19.74 -8.07 -12.14
CA GLU A 55 19.44 -6.73 -12.67
C GLU A 55 20.69 -5.83 -12.78
N ASP A 56 21.70 -6.06 -11.94
CA ASP A 56 22.89 -5.20 -11.85
C ASP A 56 24.07 -5.75 -12.67
N ASP A 57 23.90 -6.87 -13.38
CA ASP A 57 24.97 -7.57 -14.11
C ASP A 57 25.60 -6.66 -15.19
N GLY A 58 26.90 -6.33 -15.06
CA GLY A 58 27.69 -5.52 -15.99
C GLY A 58 27.58 -4.00 -15.79
N THR A 59 26.98 -3.54 -14.70
CA THR A 59 26.78 -2.11 -14.41
C THR A 59 27.88 -1.50 -13.53
N GLY A 60 28.73 -2.31 -12.90
CA GLY A 60 29.76 -1.83 -11.98
C GLY A 60 29.21 -1.28 -10.66
N VAL A 61 28.09 -1.83 -10.19
CA VAL A 61 27.38 -1.41 -8.98
C VAL A 61 27.76 -2.30 -7.78
N ILE A 62 27.82 -1.68 -6.61
CA ILE A 62 27.87 -2.34 -5.30
C ILE A 62 26.67 -1.89 -4.48
N ARG A 63 25.87 -2.85 -4.00
CA ARG A 63 24.77 -2.60 -3.08
C ARG A 63 25.17 -2.90 -1.65
N ILE A 64 25.11 -1.88 -0.80
CA ILE A 64 25.41 -1.94 0.65
C ILE A 64 24.26 -1.32 1.43
N ASP A 65 24.07 -1.72 2.68
CA ASP A 65 23.02 -1.17 3.55
C ASP A 65 23.39 0.23 4.08
N GLY A 66 22.39 0.99 4.55
CA GLY A 66 22.60 2.36 5.06
C GLY A 66 23.63 2.46 6.20
N ARG A 67 23.77 1.42 7.01
CA ARG A 67 24.77 1.39 8.08
C ARG A 67 26.19 1.27 7.56
N LEU A 68 26.44 0.38 6.59
CA LEU A 68 27.74 0.29 5.92
C LEU A 68 28.06 1.57 5.16
N ARG A 69 27.04 2.24 4.59
CA ARG A 69 27.20 3.56 3.95
C ARG A 69 27.68 4.62 4.94
N GLN A 70 27.05 4.72 6.11
CA GLN A 70 27.48 5.62 7.19
C GLN A 70 28.89 5.29 7.71
N GLU A 71 29.23 4.01 7.91
CA GLU A 71 30.58 3.59 8.34
C GLU A 71 31.66 3.93 7.29
N ALA A 72 31.31 3.84 6.00
CA ALA A 72 32.20 4.19 4.89
C ALA A 72 32.19 5.69 4.54
N ASP A 73 31.35 6.49 5.18
CA ASP A 73 31.14 7.92 4.86
C ASP A 73 30.84 8.13 3.37
N VAL A 74 29.83 7.42 2.86
CA VAL A 74 29.36 7.51 1.48
C VAL A 74 27.85 7.51 1.41
N GLY A 75 27.30 8.29 0.49
CA GLY A 75 25.89 8.23 0.15
C GLY A 75 25.63 7.36 -1.10
N ILE A 76 24.37 7.26 -1.48
CA ILE A 76 23.97 6.58 -2.72
C ILE A 76 24.57 7.32 -3.93
N ASP A 77 24.90 6.56 -4.98
CA ASP A 77 25.50 7.03 -6.23
C ASP A 77 26.95 7.54 -6.15
N ASP A 78 27.55 7.51 -4.96
CA ASP A 78 28.98 7.74 -4.80
C ASP A 78 29.83 6.61 -5.36
N ARG A 79 31.09 6.95 -5.63
CA ARG A 79 32.09 5.98 -6.10
C ARG A 79 32.99 5.53 -4.95
N VAL A 80 32.87 4.27 -4.57
CA VAL A 80 33.70 3.62 -3.55
C VAL A 80 34.83 2.81 -4.18
N THR A 81 35.93 2.69 -3.45
CA THR A 81 37.01 1.76 -3.79
C THR A 81 36.82 0.47 -3.01
N VAL A 82 36.69 -0.64 -3.74
CA VAL A 82 36.54 -1.97 -3.14
C VAL A 82 37.84 -2.75 -3.27
N GLU A 83 38.33 -3.26 -2.15
CA GLU A 83 39.54 -4.07 -2.02
C GLU A 83 39.25 -5.35 -1.23
N ASP A 84 39.86 -6.46 -1.66
CA ASP A 84 39.81 -7.74 -0.94
C ASP A 84 40.66 -7.67 0.33
N VAL A 85 40.13 -8.17 1.45
CA VAL A 85 40.82 -8.18 2.73
C VAL A 85 40.81 -9.59 3.32
N ASP A 86 42.01 -10.12 3.57
CA ASP A 86 42.18 -11.40 4.24
C ASP A 86 41.94 -11.23 5.75
N VAL A 87 40.73 -11.58 6.19
CA VAL A 87 40.31 -11.47 7.59
C VAL A 87 40.53 -12.80 8.31
N SER A 88 41.22 -12.74 9.45
CA SER A 88 41.48 -13.93 10.26
C SER A 88 40.20 -14.46 10.92
N ARG A 89 40.11 -15.78 11.08
CA ARG A 89 39.04 -16.40 11.87
C ARG A 89 39.19 -16.04 13.34
N ALA A 90 38.09 -15.71 14.00
CA ALA A 90 38.10 -15.40 15.43
C ALA A 90 38.27 -16.67 16.26
N ASP A 91 39.31 -16.71 17.09
CA ASP A 91 39.46 -17.73 18.14
C ASP A 91 38.54 -17.41 19.32
N ALA A 92 38.50 -16.12 19.74
CA ALA A 92 37.64 -15.65 20.80
C ALA A 92 37.16 -14.20 20.59
N VAL A 93 35.94 -13.89 21.01
CA VAL A 93 35.35 -12.53 20.95
C VAL A 93 34.66 -12.20 22.28
N THR A 94 34.97 -11.03 22.84
CA THR A 94 34.32 -10.52 24.06
C THR A 94 33.30 -9.46 23.70
N ILE A 95 32.05 -9.65 24.14
CA ILE A 95 30.91 -8.78 23.82
C ILE A 95 30.36 -8.16 25.11
N ALA A 96 30.11 -6.84 25.09
CA ALA A 96 29.52 -6.09 26.19
C ALA A 96 28.07 -5.70 25.86
N PHE A 97 27.18 -5.88 26.85
CA PHE A 97 25.77 -5.50 26.75
C PHE A 97 25.49 -4.13 27.40
N PRO A 98 24.36 -3.49 27.06
CA PRO A 98 23.85 -2.35 27.80
C PRO A 98 23.55 -2.72 29.26
N SER A 99 23.70 -1.76 30.17
CA SER A 99 23.53 -1.94 31.62
C SER A 99 22.15 -2.48 32.05
N GLN A 100 21.16 -2.35 31.18
CA GLN A 100 19.75 -2.73 31.41
C GLN A 100 19.44 -4.19 31.05
N LEU A 101 20.31 -4.88 30.31
CA LEU A 101 20.06 -6.26 29.87
C LEU A 101 20.85 -7.24 30.75
N ARG A 102 20.14 -8.03 31.58
CA ARG A 102 20.73 -9.11 32.39
C ARG A 102 20.03 -10.41 32.06
N VAL A 103 20.77 -11.38 31.54
CA VAL A 103 20.22 -12.68 31.16
C VAL A 103 21.06 -13.80 31.78
N ARG A 104 20.42 -14.84 32.34
CA ARG A 104 21.11 -16.04 32.86
C ARG A 104 21.16 -17.14 31.81
N GLY A 105 22.32 -17.80 31.70
CA GLY A 105 22.52 -18.96 30.81
C GLY A 105 23.63 -18.73 29.79
N GLN A 106 23.86 -19.74 28.95
CA GLN A 106 24.80 -19.63 27.83
C GLN A 106 24.08 -18.94 26.66
N ILE A 107 24.10 -17.61 26.60
CA ILE A 107 23.71 -16.85 25.39
C ILE A 107 24.80 -16.88 24.32
N ALA A 108 26.04 -17.19 24.71
CA ALA A 108 27.18 -17.25 23.81
C ALA A 108 26.93 -18.08 22.52
N PRO A 109 26.28 -19.27 22.58
CA PRO A 109 25.91 -20.03 21.38
C PRO A 109 24.88 -19.32 20.49
N PHE A 110 23.92 -18.60 21.08
CA PHE A 110 22.88 -17.88 20.35
C PHE A 110 23.44 -16.67 19.61
N ILE A 111 24.33 -15.92 20.25
CA ILE A 111 25.04 -14.82 19.59
C ILE A 111 25.99 -15.35 18.52
N ARG A 112 26.63 -16.51 18.77
CA ARG A 112 27.52 -17.15 17.79
C ARG A 112 26.75 -17.49 16.50
N ASP A 113 25.59 -18.13 16.62
CA ASP A 113 24.76 -18.47 15.46
C ASP A 113 24.33 -17.22 14.68
N LYS A 114 23.86 -16.18 15.38
CA LYS A 114 23.43 -14.92 14.74
C LYS A 114 24.55 -14.12 14.09
N LEU A 115 25.75 -14.14 14.66
CA LEU A 115 26.91 -13.42 14.13
C LEU A 115 27.80 -14.31 13.24
N SER A 116 27.43 -15.58 13.02
CA SER A 116 28.25 -16.51 12.24
C SER A 116 28.44 -16.01 10.80
N GLY A 117 29.70 -15.96 10.38
CA GLY A 117 30.12 -15.43 9.10
C GLY A 117 30.03 -13.90 8.97
N GLN A 118 29.82 -13.14 10.05
CA GLN A 118 29.89 -11.67 10.02
C GLN A 118 31.30 -11.18 10.39
N PRO A 119 31.83 -10.16 9.68
CA PRO A 119 33.05 -9.48 10.10
C PRO A 119 32.75 -8.54 11.28
N VAL A 120 33.56 -8.64 12.33
CA VAL A 120 33.47 -7.80 13.54
C VAL A 120 34.82 -7.16 13.84
N THR A 121 34.79 -5.90 14.28
CA THR A 121 35.99 -5.13 14.64
C THR A 121 35.97 -4.77 16.13
N GLU A 122 37.12 -4.77 16.79
CA GLU A 122 37.25 -4.31 18.17
C GLU A 122 36.76 -2.85 18.33
N GLY A 123 35.98 -2.58 19.39
CA GLY A 123 35.38 -1.27 19.65
C GLY A 123 34.09 -0.99 18.88
N GLN A 124 33.70 -1.87 17.96
CA GLN A 124 32.52 -1.69 17.12
C GLN A 124 31.21 -1.96 17.87
N THR A 125 30.18 -1.18 17.59
CA THR A 125 28.81 -1.42 18.07
C THR A 125 28.04 -2.22 17.02
N ILE A 126 27.49 -3.37 17.43
CA ILE A 126 26.67 -4.26 16.61
C ILE A 126 25.27 -4.27 17.21
N ARG A 127 24.26 -3.96 16.39
CA ARG A 127 22.85 -4.09 16.78
C ARG A 127 22.32 -5.39 16.22
N THR A 128 22.13 -6.39 17.08
CA THR A 128 21.53 -7.67 16.67
C THR A 128 20.19 -7.88 17.36
N SER A 129 19.22 -8.40 16.61
CA SER A 129 17.95 -8.85 17.18
C SER A 129 18.21 -10.14 17.96
N LEU A 130 18.25 -10.02 19.27
CA LEU A 130 18.38 -11.15 20.18
C LEU A 130 17.02 -11.84 20.45
N GLY A 131 15.98 -11.56 19.66
CA GLY A 131 14.61 -12.01 19.93
C GLY A 131 13.93 -11.32 21.13
N PHE A 132 14.60 -10.35 21.77
CA PHE A 132 14.08 -9.59 22.93
C PHE A 132 13.18 -8.38 22.56
N GLY A 133 12.96 -8.10 21.27
CA GLY A 133 12.43 -6.82 20.75
C GLY A 133 10.99 -6.44 21.12
N LEU A 134 10.36 -7.04 22.13
CA LEU A 134 8.96 -6.78 22.49
C LEU A 134 8.75 -6.24 23.91
N MET A 135 9.78 -6.13 24.74
CA MET A 135 9.62 -5.55 26.10
C MET A 135 9.57 -4.02 26.13
N GLY A 136 9.76 -3.33 24.99
CA GLY A 136 9.68 -1.87 24.95
C GLY A 136 9.32 -1.32 23.57
N GLY A 137 8.03 -1.32 23.22
CA GLY A 137 7.38 -0.45 22.21
C GLY A 137 7.84 -0.52 20.74
N GLN A 138 9.04 -0.98 20.45
CA GLN A 138 9.67 -1.04 19.14
C GLN A 138 10.52 -2.32 19.08
N SER A 139 10.53 -2.97 17.91
CA SER A 139 11.38 -4.12 17.61
C SER A 139 12.86 -3.70 17.54
N GLN A 140 13.42 -3.25 18.67
CA GLN A 140 14.75 -2.69 18.73
C GLN A 140 15.79 -3.80 18.88
N ALA A 141 16.69 -3.85 17.90
CA ALA A 141 17.92 -4.61 17.98
C ALA A 141 18.77 -4.08 19.16
N VAL A 142 19.28 -4.97 19.99
CA VAL A 142 20.06 -4.57 21.18
C VAL A 142 21.44 -4.12 20.72
N PRO A 143 21.87 -2.88 21.04
CA PRO A 143 23.22 -2.43 20.75
C PRO A 143 24.21 -3.12 21.67
N MET A 144 25.06 -3.97 21.11
CA MET A 144 26.16 -4.65 21.80
C MET A 144 27.48 -4.09 21.32
N LYS A 145 28.47 -3.94 22.19
CA LYS A 145 29.81 -3.46 21.81
C LYS A 145 30.81 -4.61 21.82
N ILE A 146 31.61 -4.74 20.78
CA ILE A 146 32.75 -5.68 20.75
C ILE A 146 33.86 -5.09 21.62
N ALA A 147 34.11 -5.70 22.77
CA ALA A 147 35.11 -5.23 23.72
C ALA A 147 36.52 -5.62 23.26
N GLU A 148 36.72 -6.89 22.91
CA GLU A 148 38.03 -7.44 22.51
C GLU A 148 37.84 -8.56 21.48
N THR A 149 38.83 -8.71 20.59
CA THR A 149 38.89 -9.78 19.58
C THR A 149 40.23 -10.51 19.66
N SER A 150 40.23 -11.82 19.41
CA SER A 150 41.44 -12.65 19.31
C SER A 150 41.41 -13.45 18.02
N PRO A 151 42.35 -13.26 17.08
CA PRO A 151 43.41 -12.24 17.06
C PRO A 151 42.87 -10.79 17.07
N GLY A 152 43.64 -9.83 17.59
CA GLY A 152 43.21 -8.43 17.63
C GLY A 152 43.05 -7.83 16.22
N GLY A 153 42.00 -7.04 16.03
CA GLY A 153 41.68 -6.38 14.76
C GLY A 153 40.28 -6.75 14.25
N THR A 154 40.09 -6.77 12.94
CA THR A 154 38.86 -7.31 12.35
C THR A 154 38.98 -8.82 12.25
N VAL A 155 37.95 -9.54 12.72
CA VAL A 155 37.88 -11.00 12.68
C VAL A 155 36.51 -11.47 12.21
N VAL A 156 36.46 -12.70 11.66
CA VAL A 156 35.20 -13.36 11.27
C VAL A 156 34.77 -14.33 12.35
N ILE A 157 33.54 -14.18 12.83
CA ILE A 157 32.95 -15.14 13.76
C ILE A 157 32.58 -16.41 12.99
N THR A 158 32.97 -17.56 13.53
CA THR A 158 32.65 -18.88 12.96
C THR A 158 32.01 -19.77 14.02
N ASP A 159 31.53 -20.94 13.63
CA ASP A 159 30.91 -21.90 14.55
C ASP A 159 31.89 -22.41 15.64
N GLU A 160 33.19 -22.25 15.41
CA GLU A 160 34.28 -22.64 16.33
C GLU A 160 34.70 -21.50 17.28
N THR A 161 34.21 -20.26 17.10
CA THR A 161 34.67 -19.07 17.86
C THR A 161 34.12 -19.03 19.29
N ASP A 162 34.98 -18.91 20.30
CA ASP A 162 34.56 -18.77 21.70
C ASP A 162 34.05 -17.36 22.02
N ILE A 163 32.78 -17.22 22.38
CA ILE A 163 32.17 -15.93 22.72
C ILE A 163 32.07 -15.79 24.25
N SER A 164 32.68 -14.75 24.80
CA SER A 164 32.58 -14.38 26.22
C SER A 164 31.81 -13.07 26.40
N ILE A 165 31.04 -13.00 27.49
CA ILE A 165 30.27 -11.81 27.84
C ILE A 165 31.08 -10.99 28.85
N SER A 166 31.30 -9.70 28.56
CA SER A 166 31.99 -8.77 29.46
C SER A 166 31.11 -8.42 30.67
N GLU A 167 31.74 -8.29 31.84
CA GLU A 167 31.09 -7.76 33.05
C GLU A 167 30.96 -6.22 33.03
N ILE A 168 31.66 -5.56 32.12
CA ILE A 168 31.67 -4.10 31.92
C ILE A 168 30.59 -3.73 30.91
N SER A 169 29.81 -2.68 31.19
CA SER A 169 28.72 -2.26 30.29
C SER A 169 29.26 -1.65 28.99
N ALA A 170 28.46 -1.70 27.92
CA ALA A 170 28.79 -1.10 26.63
C ALA A 170 29.07 0.42 26.74
N GLU A 171 28.39 1.11 27.66
CA GLU A 171 28.51 2.54 27.96
C GLU A 171 29.89 2.88 28.57
N GLU A 172 30.39 2.06 29.50
CA GLU A 172 31.69 2.27 30.15
C GLU A 172 32.90 2.01 29.21
N ILE A 173 32.68 1.29 28.11
CA ILE A 173 33.67 1.03 27.06
C ILE A 173 33.66 2.16 26.01
N ALA A 174 32.59 2.96 25.92
CA ALA A 174 32.56 4.15 25.04
C ALA A 174 33.54 5.24 25.50
N ASP A 175 33.66 5.46 26.81
CA ASP A 175 34.55 6.48 27.39
C ASP A 175 36.07 6.20 27.27
N ARG A 176 36.47 5.03 26.74
CA ARG A 176 37.89 4.62 26.67
C ARG A 176 38.50 4.63 25.27
N GLY A 177 37.71 4.86 24.23
CA GLY A 177 38.17 4.89 22.84
C GLY A 177 37.77 6.18 22.14
N ASP A 178 38.74 7.07 21.93
CA ASP A 178 38.65 8.17 20.96
C ASP A 178 38.47 7.58 19.55
N THR A 179 37.24 7.50 19.08
CA THR A 179 36.91 7.53 17.65
C THR A 179 35.68 8.39 17.48
N ALA A 180 35.88 9.51 16.81
CA ALA A 180 34.85 10.43 16.37
C ALA A 180 33.82 9.68 15.51
N GLY A 181 32.60 9.59 16.03
CA GLY A 181 31.41 9.14 15.33
C GLY A 181 30.25 9.73 16.12
N GLY A 182 29.56 10.70 15.52
CA GLY A 182 28.63 11.60 16.19
C GLY A 182 27.64 10.86 17.10
N THR A 183 27.63 11.24 18.37
CA THR A 183 26.45 11.10 19.22
C THR A 183 25.46 12.19 18.81
N GLY A 184 24.87 12.06 17.63
CA GLY A 184 23.67 12.78 17.27
C GLY A 184 22.48 11.90 17.62
N GLU A 185 21.48 12.46 18.30
CA GLU A 185 20.12 11.90 18.38
C GLU A 185 19.43 11.98 17.01
N GLY A 186 20.12 11.56 15.95
CA GLY A 186 19.60 11.52 14.59
C GLY A 186 18.57 10.40 14.42
N PRO A 187 17.64 10.53 13.47
CA PRO A 187 16.68 9.48 13.17
C PRO A 187 17.38 8.21 12.68
N ASP A 188 17.30 7.13 13.47
CA ASP A 188 17.91 5.80 13.25
C ASP A 188 17.34 5.01 12.03
N VAL A 189 16.60 5.65 11.12
CA VAL A 189 15.83 5.00 10.03
C VAL A 189 16.60 5.12 8.72
N THR A 190 16.81 4.01 8.01
CA THR A 190 17.46 3.99 6.68
C THR A 190 16.45 3.74 5.58
N TYR A 191 16.82 3.98 4.31
CA TYR A 191 15.93 3.67 3.18
C TYR A 191 15.55 2.19 3.10
N GLU A 192 16.43 1.29 3.55
CA GLU A 192 16.14 -0.15 3.60
C GLU A 192 15.13 -0.53 4.70
N ASP A 193 14.78 0.40 5.59
CA ASP A 193 13.73 0.24 6.58
C ASP A 193 12.37 0.79 6.10
N ILE A 194 12.31 1.28 4.86
CA ILE A 194 11.08 1.68 4.16
C ILE A 194 10.79 0.64 3.07
N GLY A 195 9.54 0.16 3.00
CA GLY A 195 9.09 -0.76 1.96
C GLY A 195 7.89 -0.18 1.21
N GLY A 196 7.79 -0.48 -0.09
CA GLY A 196 6.62 -0.15 -0.92
C GLY A 196 6.41 1.32 -1.26
N LEU A 197 7.46 2.15 -1.14
CA LEU A 197 7.42 3.60 -1.43
C LEU A 197 8.61 4.02 -2.31
N ASP A 198 9.07 3.14 -3.21
CA ASP A 198 10.29 3.37 -3.98
C ASP A 198 10.17 4.60 -4.91
N ASP A 199 9.02 4.77 -5.56
CA ASP A 199 8.76 5.88 -6.48
C ASP A 199 8.70 7.23 -5.75
N GLU A 200 7.99 7.28 -4.62
CA GLU A 200 7.90 8.48 -3.77
C GLU A 200 9.27 8.83 -3.18
N LEU A 201 10.05 7.82 -2.78
CA LEU A 201 11.38 8.00 -2.21
C LEU A 201 12.36 8.50 -3.26
N GLU A 202 12.28 8.03 -4.51
CA GLU A 202 13.06 8.59 -5.63
C GLU A 202 12.73 10.07 -5.86
N GLN A 203 11.44 10.44 -5.88
CA GLN A 203 11.03 11.84 -6.03
C GLN A 203 11.55 12.72 -4.90
N VAL A 204 11.44 12.29 -3.64
CA VAL A 204 11.97 13.05 -2.50
C VAL A 204 13.50 13.16 -2.58
N ARG A 205 14.21 12.12 -3.01
CA ARG A 205 15.67 12.15 -3.20
C ARG A 205 16.09 13.16 -4.26
N GLU A 206 15.42 13.18 -5.41
CA GLU A 206 15.72 14.16 -6.46
C GLU A 206 15.51 15.61 -5.99
N MET A 207 14.51 15.82 -5.13
CA MET A 207 14.14 17.15 -4.64
C MET A 207 14.97 17.63 -3.46
N ILE A 208 15.51 16.74 -2.63
CA ILE A 208 16.20 17.09 -1.37
C ILE A 208 17.68 16.70 -1.41
N GLU A 209 17.99 15.45 -1.75
CA GLU A 209 19.36 14.92 -1.75
C GLU A 209 20.20 15.60 -2.86
N LEU A 210 19.65 15.73 -4.07
CA LEU A 210 20.38 16.27 -5.21
C LEU A 210 20.82 17.74 -5.03
N PRO A 211 19.95 18.67 -4.56
CA PRO A 211 20.37 20.04 -4.25
C PRO A 211 21.47 20.14 -3.19
N MET A 212 21.38 19.34 -2.14
CA MET A 212 22.29 19.43 -0.99
C MET A 212 23.66 18.80 -1.30
N ARG A 213 23.69 17.65 -1.97
CA ARG A 213 24.93 16.95 -2.31
C ARG A 213 25.62 17.50 -3.55
N HIS A 214 24.85 17.97 -4.53
CA HIS A 214 25.39 18.53 -5.78
C HIS A 214 24.84 19.92 -6.14
N PRO A 215 25.07 20.96 -5.29
CA PRO A 215 24.60 22.33 -5.56
C PRO A 215 25.13 22.93 -6.87
N GLU A 216 26.27 22.42 -7.37
CA GLU A 216 26.89 22.86 -8.61
C GLU A 216 26.01 22.63 -9.85
N LEU A 217 25.20 21.58 -9.83
CA LEU A 217 24.30 21.24 -10.94
C LEU A 217 23.22 22.31 -11.11
N PHE A 218 22.57 22.69 -10.01
CA PHE A 218 21.54 23.73 -9.97
C PHE A 218 22.09 25.09 -10.38
N LYS A 219 23.25 25.48 -9.84
CA LYS A 219 23.95 26.72 -10.21
C LYS A 219 24.30 26.79 -11.68
N ARG A 220 24.72 25.68 -12.28
CA ARG A 220 25.07 25.60 -13.70
C ARG A 220 23.85 25.66 -14.62
N LEU A 221 22.75 25.05 -14.20
CA LEU A 221 21.48 25.07 -14.91
C LEU A 221 20.72 26.40 -14.72
N GLY A 222 21.07 27.17 -13.69
CA GLY A 222 20.42 28.45 -13.39
C GLY A 222 18.99 28.27 -12.87
N ILE A 223 18.73 27.15 -12.19
CA ILE A 223 17.45 26.84 -11.55
C ILE A 223 17.63 26.90 -10.03
N ASP A 224 16.60 27.37 -9.34
CA ASP A 224 16.57 27.39 -7.88
C ASP A 224 16.14 26.02 -7.34
N PRO A 225 16.75 25.54 -6.26
CA PRO A 225 16.31 24.31 -5.61
C PRO A 225 14.92 24.51 -4.98
N PRO A 226 14.10 23.45 -4.86
CA PRO A 226 12.79 23.54 -4.24
C PRO A 226 12.94 23.90 -2.75
N LYS A 227 12.10 24.83 -2.25
CA LYS A 227 12.17 25.27 -0.84
C LYS A 227 11.39 24.35 0.09
N GLY A 228 10.37 23.68 -0.43
CA GLY A 228 9.59 22.74 0.33
C GLY A 228 8.86 21.70 -0.49
N VAL A 229 8.66 20.55 0.15
CA VAL A 229 7.96 19.38 -0.38
C VAL A 229 6.77 19.09 0.52
N LEU A 230 5.58 18.92 -0.07
CA LEU A 230 4.36 18.56 0.65
C LEU A 230 4.01 17.09 0.39
N LEU A 231 4.12 16.26 1.42
CA LEU A 231 3.69 14.87 1.42
C LEU A 231 2.21 14.80 1.82
N HIS A 232 1.35 14.22 1.00
CA HIS A 232 -0.06 14.02 1.32
C HIS A 232 -0.52 12.57 1.17
N GLY A 233 -1.72 12.24 1.67
CA GLY A 233 -2.33 10.90 1.57
C GLY A 233 -2.78 10.36 2.93
N PRO A 234 -3.28 9.12 3.01
CA PRO A 234 -3.86 8.57 4.24
C PRO A 234 -2.89 8.53 5.43
N PRO A 235 -3.41 8.55 6.68
CA PRO A 235 -2.59 8.39 7.86
C PRO A 235 -1.99 6.97 7.92
N GLY A 236 -0.76 6.85 8.43
CA GLY A 236 -0.10 5.56 8.61
C GLY A 236 0.56 4.98 7.35
N THR A 237 0.69 5.76 6.26
CA THR A 237 1.42 5.37 5.04
C THR A 237 2.92 5.62 5.12
N GLY A 238 3.44 6.24 6.20
CA GLY A 238 4.88 6.39 6.40
C GLY A 238 5.49 7.74 6.00
N LYS A 239 4.69 8.81 5.87
CA LYS A 239 5.18 10.17 5.54
C LYS A 239 6.32 10.65 6.44
N THR A 240 6.17 10.44 7.76
CA THR A 240 7.21 10.77 8.76
C THR A 240 8.45 9.87 8.64
N LEU A 241 8.30 8.62 8.18
CA LEU A 241 9.42 7.70 7.98
C LEU A 241 10.26 8.13 6.78
N ILE A 242 9.63 8.53 5.67
CA ILE A 242 10.34 9.05 4.48
C ILE A 242 11.21 10.25 4.87
N ALA A 243 10.64 11.24 5.54
CA ALA A 243 11.38 12.44 5.94
C ALA A 243 12.59 12.13 6.83
N LYS A 244 12.41 11.21 7.79
CA LYS A 244 13.47 10.74 8.69
C LYS A 244 14.58 9.98 7.97
N ALA A 245 14.22 9.10 7.03
CA ALA A 245 15.19 8.34 6.26
C ALA A 245 16.03 9.23 5.34
N VAL A 246 15.39 10.23 4.72
CA VAL A 246 16.11 11.21 3.89
C VAL A 246 17.09 12.02 4.71
N ALA A 247 16.68 12.52 5.88
CA ALA A 247 17.56 13.27 6.78
C ALA A 247 18.79 12.47 7.21
N ASN A 248 18.58 11.19 7.54
CA ASN A 248 19.65 10.29 7.97
C ASN A 248 20.62 9.90 6.83
N GLU A 249 20.16 9.88 5.57
CA GLU A 249 21.04 9.58 4.44
C GLU A 249 21.92 10.77 4.05
N ILE A 250 21.41 12.00 4.19
CA ILE A 250 22.17 13.21 3.84
C ILE A 250 22.97 13.80 5.01
N ASP A 251 22.93 13.15 6.19
CA ASP A 251 23.53 13.64 7.45
C ASP A 251 23.12 15.08 7.78
N ALA A 252 21.83 15.38 7.67
CA ALA A 252 21.26 16.69 7.98
C ALA A 252 20.55 16.70 9.34
N ASP A 253 20.64 17.84 10.04
CA ASP A 253 19.92 18.06 11.28
C ASP A 253 18.40 18.04 11.06
N PHE A 254 17.66 17.34 11.93
CA PHE A 254 16.24 17.05 11.73
C PHE A 254 15.36 17.70 12.80
N HIS A 255 14.66 18.77 12.44
CA HIS A 255 13.74 19.48 13.33
C HIS A 255 12.30 19.07 13.06
N THR A 256 11.56 18.66 14.09
CA THR A 256 10.15 18.26 13.96
C THR A 256 9.23 19.32 14.56
N ILE A 257 8.18 19.66 13.82
CA ILE A 257 7.08 20.52 14.23
C ILE A 257 5.79 19.72 14.10
N SER A 258 5.08 19.48 15.20
CA SER A 258 3.74 18.90 15.17
C SER A 258 2.68 20.00 15.24
N GLY A 259 1.70 19.98 14.33
CA GLY A 259 0.67 21.01 14.27
C GLY A 259 -0.08 21.27 15.59
N PRO A 260 -0.57 20.25 16.30
CA PRO A 260 -1.19 20.40 17.62
C PRO A 260 -0.26 20.95 18.70
N GLU A 261 1.06 20.71 18.60
CA GLU A 261 2.04 21.15 19.59
C GLU A 261 2.26 22.66 19.56
N ILE A 262 2.21 23.25 18.37
CA ILE A 262 2.36 24.70 18.18
C ILE A 262 1.08 25.46 18.55
N MET A 263 -0.09 24.81 18.55
CA MET A 263 -1.38 25.44 18.80
C MET A 263 -1.62 25.74 20.29
N SER A 264 -1.01 26.84 20.75
CA SER A 264 -1.13 27.37 22.11
C SER A 264 -2.38 28.24 22.30
N LYS A 265 -2.92 28.26 23.53
CA LYS A 265 -3.99 29.19 23.94
C LYS A 265 -3.49 30.60 24.24
N TYR A 266 -2.18 30.79 24.35
CA TYR A 266 -1.56 32.05 24.73
C TYR A 266 -1.17 32.85 23.48
N TYR A 267 -1.42 34.15 23.53
CA TYR A 267 -1.28 35.03 22.37
C TYR A 267 0.19 35.20 21.97
N GLY A 268 0.54 34.80 20.74
CA GLY A 268 1.86 35.04 20.14
C GLY A 268 2.94 33.98 20.44
N GLU A 269 2.66 33.02 21.32
CA GLU A 269 3.59 31.93 21.65
C GLU A 269 3.82 31.00 20.46
N SER A 270 2.75 30.65 19.72
CA SER A 270 2.82 29.85 18.49
C SER A 270 3.65 30.49 17.37
N GLU A 271 3.65 31.83 17.29
CA GLU A 271 4.40 32.57 16.28
C GLU A 271 5.90 32.62 16.62
N GLU A 272 6.23 32.77 17.90
CA GLU A 272 7.61 32.77 18.40
C GLU A 272 8.24 31.38 18.28
N GLN A 273 7.52 30.33 18.68
CA GLN A 273 8.00 28.95 18.59
C GLN A 273 8.30 28.54 17.13
N LEU A 274 7.46 28.95 16.18
CA LEU A 274 7.75 28.74 14.75
C LEU A 274 9.01 29.47 14.30
N ARG A 275 9.28 30.66 14.84
CA ARG A 275 10.48 31.43 14.49
C ARG A 275 11.74 30.80 15.06
N GLU A 276 11.70 30.39 16.32
CA GLU A 276 12.81 29.74 17.03
C GLU A 276 13.27 28.49 16.26
N VAL A 277 12.34 27.61 15.85
CA VAL A 277 12.70 26.39 15.10
C VAL A 277 13.33 26.70 13.73
N PHE A 278 12.84 27.72 13.01
CA PHE A 278 13.43 28.11 11.72
C PHE A 278 14.80 28.79 11.88
N GLU A 279 15.02 29.52 12.98
CA GLU A 279 16.32 30.12 13.31
C GLU A 279 17.33 29.04 13.70
N GLU A 280 16.96 28.09 14.57
CA GLU A 280 17.80 26.93 14.95
C GLU A 280 18.21 26.11 13.73
N ALA A 281 17.25 25.73 12.87
CA ALA A 281 17.54 24.97 11.65
C ALA A 281 18.45 25.73 10.67
N SER A 282 18.42 27.07 10.67
CA SER A 282 19.31 27.87 9.84
C SER A 282 20.73 27.95 10.42
N GLU A 283 20.88 27.85 11.75
CA GLU A 283 22.18 27.80 12.43
C GLU A 283 22.84 26.41 12.31
N GLU A 284 22.03 25.35 12.29
CA GLU A 284 22.45 23.93 12.20
C GLU A 284 22.42 23.39 10.75
N SER A 285 22.62 24.25 9.75
CA SER A 285 22.63 23.83 8.34
C SER A 285 23.80 22.86 8.02
N PRO A 286 23.57 21.78 7.23
CA PRO A 286 22.37 21.46 6.47
C PRO A 286 21.24 20.86 7.34
N ALA A 287 20.01 21.35 7.20
CA ALA A 287 18.89 20.95 8.06
C ALA A 287 17.58 20.70 7.30
N ILE A 288 16.75 19.81 7.85
CA ILE A 288 15.39 19.51 7.39
C ILE A 288 14.39 19.89 8.48
N ILE A 289 13.42 20.73 8.12
CA ILE A 289 12.27 21.06 8.98
C ILE A 289 11.09 20.20 8.55
N PHE A 290 10.70 19.23 9.37
CA PHE A 290 9.53 18.38 9.13
C PHE A 290 8.31 18.92 9.89
N MET A 291 7.27 19.29 9.16
CA MET A 291 6.00 19.80 9.69
C MET A 291 4.90 18.76 9.53
N ASP A 292 4.47 18.14 10.62
CA ASP A 292 3.40 17.13 10.62
C ASP A 292 2.01 17.74 10.89
N GLU A 293 0.97 17.12 10.34
CA GLU A 293 -0.42 17.58 10.42
C GLU A 293 -0.58 19.06 10.01
N LEU A 294 -0.05 19.42 8.84
CA LEU A 294 -0.04 20.80 8.34
C LEU A 294 -1.46 21.39 8.19
N ASP A 295 -2.46 20.54 7.95
CA ASP A 295 -3.87 20.91 7.90
C ASP A 295 -4.42 21.47 9.22
N SER A 296 -3.79 21.15 10.35
CA SER A 296 -4.18 21.69 11.66
C SER A 296 -3.69 23.13 11.91
N ILE A 297 -2.52 23.50 11.36
CA ILE A 297 -1.92 24.83 11.55
C ILE A 297 -2.20 25.77 10.38
N ALA A 298 -2.47 25.23 9.20
CA ALA A 298 -2.69 26.01 7.99
C ALA A 298 -4.00 25.71 7.24
N PRO A 299 -5.17 25.76 7.91
CA PRO A 299 -6.45 25.52 7.25
C PRO A 299 -6.80 26.64 6.25
N LYS A 300 -7.69 26.34 5.29
CA LYS A 300 -8.29 27.34 4.39
C LYS A 300 -8.90 28.50 5.18
N ARG A 301 -8.70 29.72 4.69
CA ARG A 301 -9.13 30.98 5.37
C ARG A 301 -10.63 31.06 5.68
N GLU A 302 -11.44 30.38 4.88
CA GLU A 302 -12.90 30.31 5.01
C GLU A 302 -13.33 29.31 6.11
N GLU A 303 -12.51 28.28 6.35
CA GLU A 303 -12.75 27.23 7.35
C GLU A 303 -12.04 27.51 8.69
N ALA A 304 -11.03 28.37 8.70
CA ALA A 304 -10.31 28.79 9.90
C ALA A 304 -11.26 29.44 10.93
N GLY A 305 -11.41 28.78 12.09
CA GLY A 305 -12.37 29.13 13.13
C GLY A 305 -11.95 30.34 13.99
N GLY A 306 -10.67 30.77 13.92
CA GLY A 306 -10.14 31.84 14.77
C GLY A 306 -9.02 32.71 14.18
N ASP A 307 -8.79 33.87 14.83
CA ASP A 307 -7.73 34.85 14.47
C ASP A 307 -6.31 34.38 14.82
N VAL A 308 -6.16 33.32 15.62
CA VAL A 308 -4.85 32.73 15.95
C VAL A 308 -4.33 31.92 14.74
N GLU A 309 -5.15 31.02 14.21
CA GLU A 309 -4.83 30.18 13.04
C GLU A 309 -4.38 31.04 11.85
N ARG A 310 -5.14 32.09 11.52
CA ARG A 310 -4.79 33.00 10.41
C ARG A 310 -3.42 33.68 10.58
N ARG A 311 -3.01 33.97 11.81
CA ARG A 311 -1.71 34.59 12.09
C ARG A 311 -0.57 33.58 12.01
N VAL A 312 -0.78 32.36 12.50
CA VAL A 312 0.17 31.25 12.35
C VAL A 312 0.42 30.97 10.86
N VAL A 313 -0.64 30.90 10.04
CA VAL A 313 -0.49 30.78 8.58
C VAL A 313 0.34 31.93 8.01
N ALA A 314 0.02 33.17 8.36
CA ALA A 314 0.75 34.34 7.85
C ALA A 314 2.23 34.35 8.26
N GLN A 315 2.54 33.92 9.48
CA GLN A 315 3.91 33.79 9.98
C GLN A 315 4.66 32.69 9.21
N LEU A 316 4.05 31.53 9.01
CA LEU A 316 4.64 30.44 8.23
C LEU A 316 4.94 30.86 6.79
N LEU A 317 4.01 31.57 6.13
CA LEU A 317 4.24 32.14 4.80
C LEU A 317 5.46 33.06 4.78
N SER A 318 5.61 33.91 5.80
CA SER A 318 6.74 34.84 5.90
C SER A 318 8.08 34.13 6.17
N LEU A 319 8.08 33.02 6.91
CA LEU A 319 9.28 32.22 7.17
C LEU A 319 9.72 31.49 5.90
N MET A 320 8.79 30.86 5.18
CA MET A 320 9.06 30.19 3.90
C MET A 320 9.61 31.17 2.83
N ASP A 321 9.02 32.35 2.73
CA ASP A 321 9.50 33.40 1.80
C ASP A 321 10.88 33.94 2.21
N GLY A 322 11.21 33.86 3.50
CA GLY A 322 12.45 34.35 4.09
C GLY A 322 13.64 33.39 4.01
N LEU A 323 13.42 32.11 3.67
CA LEU A 323 14.49 31.12 3.51
C LEU A 323 15.43 31.49 2.37
N GLU A 324 16.73 31.45 2.65
CA GLU A 324 17.80 31.76 1.69
C GLU A 324 17.78 30.77 0.50
N GLU A 325 18.06 31.27 -0.71
CA GLU A 325 18.04 30.48 -1.96
C GLU A 325 19.18 29.44 -2.06
N ARG A 326 20.01 29.29 -1.02
CA ARG A 326 21.15 28.37 -1.03
C ARG A 326 20.77 26.89 -0.90
N GLY A 327 19.52 26.58 -0.55
CA GLY A 327 19.03 25.20 -0.46
C GLY A 327 19.64 24.41 0.71
N GLU A 328 20.14 25.11 1.71
CA GLU A 328 20.77 24.54 2.91
C GLU A 328 19.74 24.12 3.97
N VAL A 329 18.52 24.67 3.89
CA VAL A 329 17.38 24.29 4.72
C VAL A 329 16.20 23.95 3.83
N VAL A 330 15.61 22.77 4.01
CA VAL A 330 14.45 22.30 3.24
C VAL A 330 13.28 22.02 4.18
N VAL A 331 12.07 22.44 3.79
CA VAL A 331 10.86 22.21 4.60
C VAL A 331 10.02 21.08 4.00
N ILE A 332 9.78 20.03 4.78
CA ILE A 332 8.89 18.92 4.41
C ILE A 332 7.60 19.07 5.19
N GLY A 333 6.47 19.30 4.52
CA GLY A 333 5.14 19.30 5.14
C GLY A 333 4.46 17.95 4.95
N ALA A 334 3.78 17.44 5.97
CA ALA A 334 2.93 16.25 5.87
C ALA A 334 1.47 16.61 6.19
N THR A 335 0.53 16.08 5.41
CA THR A 335 -0.90 16.29 5.61
C THR A 335 -1.69 15.05 5.24
N ASN A 336 -2.82 14.83 5.91
CA ASN A 336 -3.79 13.83 5.47
C ASN A 336 -4.80 14.40 4.47
N ARG A 337 -4.89 15.74 4.37
CA ARG A 337 -5.92 16.45 3.61
C ARG A 337 -5.31 17.64 2.89
N VAL A 338 -4.83 17.42 1.66
CA VAL A 338 -4.23 18.48 0.83
C VAL A 338 -5.21 19.63 0.55
N ASP A 339 -6.49 19.31 0.42
CA ASP A 339 -7.56 20.29 0.22
C ASP A 339 -7.88 21.14 1.45
N ALA A 340 -7.49 20.71 2.65
CA ALA A 340 -7.73 21.52 3.85
C ALA A 340 -6.74 22.68 3.96
N ILE A 341 -5.60 22.62 3.25
CA ILE A 341 -4.50 23.59 3.39
C ILE A 341 -4.80 24.90 2.63
N ASP A 342 -4.33 26.03 3.17
CA ASP A 342 -4.36 27.33 2.48
C ASP A 342 -3.60 27.25 1.13
N GLN A 343 -4.29 27.59 0.04
CA GLN A 343 -3.73 27.60 -1.32
C GLN A 343 -2.48 28.47 -1.48
N ALA A 344 -2.24 29.45 -0.59
CA ALA A 344 -1.05 30.27 -0.63
C ALA A 344 0.22 29.48 -0.30
N LEU A 345 0.13 28.42 0.49
CA LEU A 345 1.26 27.54 0.81
C LEU A 345 1.64 26.63 -0.37
N ARG A 346 0.65 26.22 -1.17
CA ARG A 346 0.78 25.37 -2.36
C ARG A 346 1.25 26.09 -3.63
N ARG A 347 1.63 27.38 -3.53
CA ARG A 347 2.09 28.18 -4.67
C ARG A 347 3.61 28.11 -4.78
N GLY A 348 4.10 28.18 -6.02
CA GLY A 348 5.54 28.18 -6.31
C GLY A 348 6.32 29.24 -5.53
N GLY A 349 7.47 28.83 -5.00
CA GLY A 349 8.33 29.53 -4.05
C GLY A 349 8.19 29.07 -2.59
N ARG A 350 7.33 28.08 -2.30
CA ARG A 350 7.06 27.55 -0.94
C ARG A 350 7.01 26.02 -0.94
N PHE A 351 5.83 25.41 -0.92
CA PHE A 351 5.68 24.00 -1.27
C PHE A 351 5.57 23.91 -2.79
N ASP A 352 6.73 23.76 -3.44
CA ASP A 352 6.86 23.71 -4.90
C ASP A 352 6.39 22.37 -5.47
N ARG A 353 6.39 21.33 -4.63
CA ARG A 353 6.12 19.96 -5.01
C ARG A 353 5.17 19.32 -4.03
N GLU A 354 4.19 18.61 -4.60
CA GLU A 354 3.23 17.79 -3.87
C GLU A 354 3.53 16.34 -4.26
N ILE A 355 3.76 15.49 -3.27
CA ILE A 355 4.02 14.06 -3.45
C ILE A 355 2.91 13.32 -2.70
N GLU A 356 2.18 12.52 -3.45
CA GLU A 356 1.18 11.64 -2.88
C GLU A 356 1.86 10.39 -2.31
N VAL A 357 1.54 10.05 -1.08
CA VAL A 357 1.98 8.81 -0.42
C VAL A 357 0.72 7.98 -0.13
N GLY A 358 0.39 7.15 -1.12
CA GLY A 358 -0.84 6.37 -1.20
C GLY A 358 -0.84 5.10 -0.33
N VAL A 359 -1.87 4.27 -0.54
CA VAL A 359 -1.95 2.94 0.08
C VAL A 359 -1.03 1.99 -0.71
N PRO A 360 -0.18 1.18 -0.06
CA PRO A 360 0.75 0.31 -0.77
C PRO A 360 0.02 -0.76 -1.59
N ASP A 361 0.58 -1.06 -2.76
CA ASP A 361 0.15 -2.15 -3.64
C ASP A 361 0.57 -3.53 -3.10
N ARG A 362 0.33 -4.61 -3.86
CA ARG A 362 0.66 -5.96 -3.39
C ARG A 362 2.15 -6.13 -3.11
N ASP A 363 3.01 -5.65 -4.00
CA ASP A 363 4.45 -5.81 -3.88
C ASP A 363 5.00 -4.93 -2.75
N GLY A 364 4.52 -3.70 -2.61
CA GLY A 364 4.84 -2.81 -1.50
C GLY A 364 4.38 -3.34 -0.15
N ARG A 365 3.19 -3.96 -0.05
CA ARG A 365 2.76 -4.64 1.18
C ARG A 365 3.67 -5.80 1.55
N LYS A 366 4.14 -6.56 0.56
CA LYS A 366 5.10 -7.65 0.77
C LYS A 366 6.43 -7.10 1.30
N GLU A 367 6.93 -5.99 0.75
CA GLU A 367 8.15 -5.35 1.23
C GLU A 367 8.01 -4.82 2.66
N ILE A 368 6.90 -4.15 2.97
CA ILE A 368 6.59 -3.69 4.33
C ILE A 368 6.56 -4.86 5.31
N LEU A 369 5.89 -5.97 4.93
CA LEU A 369 5.88 -7.19 5.73
C LEU A 369 7.29 -7.76 5.90
N GLN A 370 8.13 -7.76 4.87
CA GLN A 370 9.53 -8.18 4.97
C GLN A 370 10.32 -7.32 5.95
N VAL A 371 10.15 -6.00 5.92
CA VAL A 371 10.82 -5.07 6.85
C VAL A 371 10.42 -5.38 8.30
N HIS A 372 9.12 -5.48 8.59
CA HIS A 372 8.65 -5.73 9.95
C HIS A 372 8.94 -7.16 10.44
N THR A 373 8.99 -8.14 9.54
CA THR A 373 9.28 -9.54 9.86
C THR A 373 10.77 -9.91 9.83
N ARG A 374 11.64 -9.03 9.31
CA ARG A 374 13.11 -9.24 9.18
C ARG A 374 13.77 -9.74 10.47
N ASN A 375 13.32 -9.23 11.61
CA ASN A 375 13.87 -9.53 12.93
C ASN A 375 13.05 -10.56 13.73
N MET A 376 11.98 -11.12 13.15
CA MET A 376 11.07 -12.06 13.80
C MET A 376 11.42 -13.51 13.42
N PRO A 377 11.43 -14.45 14.38
CA PRO A 377 11.64 -15.86 14.09
C PRO A 377 10.36 -16.47 13.49
N LEU A 378 10.25 -16.45 12.17
CA LEU A 378 9.14 -17.07 11.43
C LEU A 378 9.39 -18.57 11.20
N THR A 379 8.33 -19.37 11.26
CA THR A 379 8.37 -20.77 10.79
C THR A 379 8.28 -20.81 9.25
N ASP A 380 8.86 -21.84 8.61
CA ASP A 380 8.85 -22.01 7.14
C ASP A 380 7.45 -22.06 6.49
N GLY A 381 6.39 -22.24 7.30
CA GLY A 381 5.00 -22.24 6.84
C GLY A 381 4.34 -20.86 6.69
N VAL A 382 5.04 -19.77 7.03
CA VAL A 382 4.50 -18.41 6.89
C VAL A 382 4.85 -17.87 5.50
N ASP A 383 3.85 -17.79 4.62
CA ASP A 383 4.01 -17.23 3.28
C ASP A 383 3.62 -15.74 3.23
N LEU A 384 4.62 -14.85 3.16
CA LEU A 384 4.40 -13.40 3.10
C LEU A 384 3.71 -12.96 1.81
N ASP A 385 3.85 -13.72 0.71
CA ASP A 385 3.17 -13.42 -0.55
C ASP A 385 1.65 -13.60 -0.40
N GLU A 386 1.22 -14.69 0.26
CA GLU A 386 -0.20 -14.94 0.56
C GLU A 386 -0.78 -13.86 1.49
N TYR A 387 -0.02 -13.40 2.48
CA TYR A 387 -0.48 -12.33 3.36
C TYR A 387 -0.54 -10.96 2.67
N ALA A 388 0.38 -10.66 1.75
CA ALA A 388 0.33 -9.44 0.95
C ALA A 388 -0.90 -9.42 0.01
N GLU A 389 -1.28 -10.58 -0.53
CA GLU A 389 -2.53 -10.75 -1.28
C GLU A 389 -3.75 -10.56 -0.39
N ASN A 390 -3.80 -11.12 0.82
CA ASN A 390 -5.00 -11.08 1.66
C ASN A 390 -5.17 -9.79 2.49
N THR A 391 -4.23 -8.84 2.42
CA THR A 391 -4.23 -7.59 3.21
C THR A 391 -4.61 -6.36 2.37
N HIS A 392 -5.65 -6.47 1.55
CA HIS A 392 -6.16 -5.36 0.76
C HIS A 392 -6.54 -4.15 1.65
N GLY A 393 -6.05 -2.96 1.28
CA GLY A 393 -6.34 -1.72 2.01
C GLY A 393 -5.60 -1.57 3.34
N PHE A 394 -4.66 -2.46 3.69
CA PHE A 394 -3.78 -2.25 4.84
C PHE A 394 -2.73 -1.20 4.48
N VAL A 395 -2.56 -0.20 5.35
CA VAL A 395 -1.42 0.74 5.27
C VAL A 395 -0.20 0.19 6.02
N GLY A 396 0.95 0.85 5.90
CA GLY A 396 2.18 0.44 6.59
C GLY A 396 1.99 0.25 8.10
N ALA A 397 1.27 1.16 8.76
CA ALA A 397 0.94 1.05 10.18
C ALA A 397 0.03 -0.16 10.52
N ASP A 398 -0.86 -0.56 9.62
CA ASP A 398 -1.71 -1.74 9.83
C ASP A 398 -0.90 -3.03 9.68
N LEU A 399 0.01 -3.08 8.70
CA LEU A 399 0.93 -4.21 8.51
C LEU A 399 1.95 -4.33 9.65
N GLU A 400 2.44 -3.20 10.16
CA GLU A 400 3.24 -3.16 11.38
C GLU A 400 2.45 -3.73 12.56
N SER A 401 1.18 -3.32 12.70
CA SER A 401 0.29 -3.82 13.75
C SER A 401 0.01 -5.32 13.59
N LEU A 402 -0.14 -5.82 12.36
CA LEU A 402 -0.29 -7.25 12.05
C LEU A 402 0.93 -8.05 12.49
N ALA A 403 2.13 -7.58 12.14
CA ALA A 403 3.39 -8.17 12.57
C ALA A 403 3.50 -8.19 14.12
N LYS A 404 3.21 -7.07 14.78
CA LYS A 404 3.26 -6.93 16.24
C LYS A 404 2.26 -7.83 16.95
N GLU A 405 1.00 -7.88 16.51
CA GLU A 405 -0.01 -8.75 17.12
C GLU A 405 0.31 -10.22 16.89
N SER A 406 0.83 -10.60 15.72
CA SER A 406 1.28 -11.97 15.44
C SER A 406 2.38 -12.41 16.43
N ALA A 407 3.35 -11.55 16.69
CA ALA A 407 4.39 -11.81 17.68
C ALA A 407 3.83 -11.83 19.11
N MET A 408 2.85 -10.97 19.43
CA MET A 408 2.18 -10.97 20.72
C MET A 408 1.36 -12.25 20.95
N HIS A 409 0.75 -12.82 19.91
CA HIS A 409 0.09 -14.12 19.97
C HIS A 409 1.07 -15.25 20.27
N ALA A 410 2.23 -15.26 19.61
CA ALA A 410 3.31 -16.20 19.92
C ALA A 410 3.80 -16.05 21.38
N LEU A 411 3.91 -14.82 21.89
CA LEU A 411 4.27 -14.55 23.27
C LEU A 411 3.17 -15.00 24.26
N ARG A 412 1.89 -14.77 23.94
CA ARG A 412 0.75 -15.23 24.76
C ARG A 412 0.72 -16.76 24.90
N ARG A 413 1.15 -17.49 23.87
CA ARG A 413 1.30 -18.96 23.89
C ARG A 413 2.38 -19.42 24.88
N ILE A 414 3.50 -18.71 24.94
CA ILE A 414 4.69 -19.10 25.72
C ILE A 414 4.68 -18.50 27.13
N ARG A 415 3.91 -17.42 27.35
CA ARG A 415 3.74 -16.77 28.66
C ARG A 415 3.48 -17.72 29.83
N PRO A 416 2.66 -18.79 29.73
CA PRO A 416 2.45 -19.72 30.84
C PRO A 416 3.71 -20.49 31.29
N GLU A 417 4.73 -20.57 30.43
CA GLU A 417 6.00 -21.25 30.67
C GLU A 417 7.09 -20.29 31.20
N ILE A 418 6.83 -18.98 31.16
CA ILE A 418 7.74 -17.93 31.62
C ILE A 418 7.42 -17.57 33.07
N ASP A 419 8.41 -17.66 33.95
CA ASP A 419 8.32 -17.14 35.32
C ASP A 419 8.57 -15.62 35.33
N LEU A 420 7.49 -14.83 35.41
CA LEU A 420 7.53 -13.37 35.41
C LEU A 420 8.05 -12.77 36.73
N GLU A 421 8.24 -13.56 37.79
CA GLU A 421 8.79 -13.11 39.07
C GLU A 421 10.33 -13.15 39.11
N SER A 422 10.96 -13.76 38.09
CA SER A 422 12.40 -13.78 37.87
C SER A 422 12.84 -12.59 37.02
N ASP A 423 13.87 -11.85 37.46
CA ASP A 423 14.51 -10.79 36.66
C ASP A 423 15.34 -11.32 35.47
N GLU A 424 15.29 -12.63 35.19
CA GLU A 424 16.15 -13.32 34.21
C GLU A 424 15.34 -14.36 33.42
N ILE A 425 15.54 -14.41 32.09
CA ILE A 425 14.84 -15.28 31.14
C ILE A 425 15.70 -16.52 30.79
N ASP A 426 15.09 -17.70 30.69
CA ASP A 426 15.76 -18.95 30.31
C ASP A 426 16.08 -18.99 28.79
N ALA A 427 17.31 -19.40 28.44
CA ALA A 427 17.77 -19.51 27.06
C ALA A 427 17.04 -20.59 26.24
N ASP A 428 16.55 -21.65 26.90
CA ASP A 428 15.81 -22.72 26.21
C ASP A 428 14.43 -22.25 25.74
N VAL A 429 13.79 -21.34 26.49
CA VAL A 429 12.53 -20.71 26.09
C VAL A 429 12.78 -19.80 24.89
N LEU A 430 13.88 -19.03 24.90
CA LEU A 430 14.25 -18.14 23.79
C LEU A 430 14.46 -18.88 22.46
N ASN A 431 15.08 -20.07 22.49
CA ASN A 431 15.31 -20.89 21.30
C ASN A 431 14.02 -21.43 20.66
N ASN A 432 12.95 -21.60 21.45
CA ASN A 432 11.70 -22.18 21.00
C ASN A 432 10.64 -21.14 20.59
N ILE A 433 10.87 -19.85 20.84
CA ILE A 433 9.95 -18.80 20.42
C ILE A 433 9.99 -18.69 18.89
N GLN A 434 8.90 -19.08 18.25
CA GLN A 434 8.67 -18.91 16.82
C GLN A 434 7.24 -18.42 16.59
N VAL A 435 7.08 -17.55 15.59
CA VAL A 435 5.79 -17.06 15.11
C VAL A 435 5.30 -18.00 14.02
N THR A 436 4.12 -18.56 14.23
CA THR A 436 3.50 -19.56 13.34
C THR A 436 2.42 -18.93 12.47
N GLU A 437 2.02 -19.62 11.39
CA GLU A 437 0.91 -19.20 10.51
C GLU A 437 -0.41 -19.01 11.30
N ALA A 438 -0.64 -19.80 12.34
CA ALA A 438 -1.81 -19.67 13.20
C ALA A 438 -1.84 -18.33 13.97
N ASP A 439 -0.67 -17.82 14.33
CA ASP A 439 -0.54 -16.52 15.02
C ASP A 439 -0.92 -15.37 14.09
N PHE A 440 -0.46 -15.42 12.82
CA PHE A 440 -0.84 -14.45 11.78
C PHE A 440 -2.32 -14.50 11.45
N LYS A 441 -2.91 -15.70 11.31
CA LYS A 441 -4.35 -15.87 11.05
C LYS A 441 -5.21 -15.34 12.19
N GLU A 442 -4.75 -15.46 13.43
CA GLU A 442 -5.49 -14.91 14.58
C GLU A 442 -5.33 -13.39 14.67
N ALA A 443 -4.12 -12.86 14.45
CA ALA A 443 -3.86 -11.43 14.42
C ALA A 443 -4.71 -10.71 13.36
N MET A 444 -4.84 -11.29 12.16
CA MET A 444 -5.63 -10.73 11.07
C MET A 444 -7.11 -10.55 11.42
N LYS A 445 -7.70 -11.41 12.28
CA LYS A 445 -9.11 -11.27 12.70
C LYS A 445 -9.36 -10.06 13.59
N GLY A 446 -8.32 -9.55 14.25
CA GLY A 446 -8.42 -8.44 15.21
C GLY A 446 -8.11 -7.07 14.62
N ILE A 447 -7.60 -7.00 13.39
CA ILE A 447 -7.13 -5.76 12.77
C ILE A 447 -8.11 -5.32 11.70
N GLU A 448 -8.69 -4.14 11.90
CA GLU A 448 -9.46 -3.45 10.87
C GLU A 448 -8.52 -2.53 10.08
N PRO A 449 -8.49 -2.60 8.75
CA PRO A 449 -7.61 -1.75 7.96
C PRO A 449 -8.01 -0.28 8.09
N SER A 450 -7.01 0.57 8.24
CA SER A 450 -7.18 2.01 8.41
C SER A 450 -7.67 2.66 7.11
N ALA A 451 -7.25 2.16 5.94
CA ALA A 451 -7.72 2.71 4.66
C ALA A 451 -9.20 2.40 4.41
N LEU A 452 -9.75 1.28 4.90
CA LEU A 452 -11.19 0.95 4.73
C LEU A 452 -12.13 1.88 5.54
N ARG A 453 -11.59 2.76 6.37
CA ARG A 453 -12.35 3.83 7.04
C ARG A 453 -12.66 5.00 6.10
N GLU A 454 -11.99 5.05 4.95
CA GLU A 454 -12.16 6.05 3.91
C GLU A 454 -12.43 5.36 2.56
N VAL A 455 -13.29 5.96 1.73
CA VAL A 455 -13.87 5.39 0.49
C VAL A 455 -12.93 4.45 -0.30
N PHE A 456 -13.40 3.21 -0.53
CA PHE A 456 -12.67 2.08 -1.12
C PHE A 456 -12.20 2.33 -2.56
N VAL A 457 -10.90 2.12 -2.81
CA VAL A 457 -10.33 1.85 -4.14
C VAL A 457 -9.92 0.38 -4.14
N GLU A 458 -10.57 -0.44 -4.97
CA GLU A 458 -10.24 -1.86 -5.18
C GLU A 458 -9.64 -2.02 -6.57
N VAL A 459 -8.70 -2.95 -6.75
CA VAL A 459 -8.40 -3.51 -8.08
C VAL A 459 -9.21 -4.80 -8.18
N PRO A 460 -10.21 -4.90 -9.06
CA PRO A 460 -11.05 -6.09 -9.11
C PRO A 460 -10.27 -7.32 -9.59
N ASP A 461 -10.58 -8.49 -9.05
CA ASP A 461 -9.96 -9.78 -9.40
C ASP A 461 -10.74 -10.57 -10.47
N VAL A 462 -11.82 -9.97 -10.98
CA VAL A 462 -12.75 -10.62 -11.91
C VAL A 462 -12.29 -10.36 -13.35
N SER A 463 -12.16 -11.40 -14.16
CA SER A 463 -11.81 -11.32 -15.59
C SER A 463 -13.01 -11.58 -16.49
N TRP A 464 -12.89 -11.28 -17.79
CA TRP A 464 -13.94 -11.59 -18.77
C TRP A 464 -14.32 -13.07 -18.84
N ASP A 465 -13.39 -13.96 -18.48
CA ASP A 465 -13.57 -15.42 -18.47
C ASP A 465 -14.46 -15.91 -17.32
N GLN A 466 -14.56 -15.13 -16.25
CA GLN A 466 -15.45 -15.41 -15.11
C GLN A 466 -16.87 -14.89 -15.33
N VAL A 467 -17.13 -14.18 -16.43
CA VAL A 467 -18.48 -13.76 -16.82
C VAL A 467 -18.99 -14.67 -17.94
N GLY A 468 -20.03 -15.46 -17.67
CA GLY A 468 -20.61 -16.36 -18.67
C GLY A 468 -21.55 -15.65 -19.65
N GLY A 469 -21.26 -15.73 -20.96
CA GLY A 469 -22.09 -15.17 -22.04
C GLY A 469 -21.98 -13.65 -22.20
N LEU A 470 -23.06 -13.04 -22.70
CA LEU A 470 -23.24 -11.59 -22.87
C LEU A 470 -22.22 -10.93 -23.84
N GLU A 471 -21.85 -11.65 -24.91
CA GLU A 471 -20.82 -11.22 -25.87
C GLU A 471 -21.09 -9.81 -26.43
N ASP A 472 -22.32 -9.51 -26.85
CA ASP A 472 -22.70 -8.19 -27.36
C ASP A 472 -22.56 -7.08 -26.29
N THR A 473 -22.88 -7.39 -25.03
CA THR A 473 -22.75 -6.45 -23.91
C THR A 473 -21.28 -6.21 -23.58
N LYS A 474 -20.46 -7.26 -23.59
CA LYS A 474 -19.01 -7.17 -23.37
C LYS A 474 -18.37 -6.30 -24.45
N GLU A 475 -18.69 -6.55 -25.72
CA GLU A 475 -18.16 -5.77 -26.84
C GLU A 475 -18.46 -4.28 -26.67
N ARG A 476 -19.72 -3.91 -26.37
CA ARG A 476 -20.09 -2.50 -26.10
C ARG A 476 -19.32 -1.88 -24.94
N LEU A 477 -19.09 -2.61 -23.85
CA LEU A 477 -18.32 -2.11 -22.72
C LEU A 477 -16.84 -1.90 -23.09
N ARG A 478 -16.26 -2.78 -23.93
CA ARG A 478 -14.91 -2.59 -24.46
C ARG A 478 -14.83 -1.33 -25.32
N GLU A 479 -15.78 -1.14 -26.22
CA GLU A 479 -15.85 0.05 -27.08
C GLU A 479 -15.98 1.35 -26.28
N THR A 480 -16.75 1.29 -25.18
CA THR A 480 -17.13 2.49 -24.43
C THR A 480 -16.11 2.87 -23.35
N ILE A 481 -15.41 1.89 -22.77
CA ILE A 481 -14.56 2.08 -21.58
C ILE A 481 -13.12 1.68 -21.87
N GLN A 482 -12.89 0.48 -22.44
CA GLN A 482 -11.54 -0.05 -22.65
C GLN A 482 -10.80 0.70 -23.77
N TRP A 483 -11.44 0.92 -24.92
CA TRP A 483 -10.76 1.55 -26.07
C TRP A 483 -10.35 3.00 -25.84
N PRO A 484 -11.16 3.87 -25.18
CA PRO A 484 -10.70 5.22 -24.85
C PRO A 484 -9.45 5.24 -23.96
N LEU A 485 -9.35 4.30 -23.01
CA LEU A 485 -8.24 4.21 -22.07
C LEU A 485 -6.98 3.59 -22.73
N GLU A 486 -7.13 2.57 -23.56
CA GLU A 486 -6.01 1.89 -24.22
C GLU A 486 -5.49 2.62 -25.46
N TYR A 487 -6.36 3.35 -26.19
CA TYR A 487 -6.05 3.98 -27.47
C TYR A 487 -6.46 5.47 -27.52
N PRO A 488 -6.02 6.32 -26.58
CA PRO A 488 -6.42 7.74 -26.52
C PRO A 488 -6.08 8.50 -27.81
N GLU A 489 -4.93 8.19 -28.43
CA GLU A 489 -4.44 8.79 -29.67
C GLU A 489 -5.44 8.64 -30.85
N VAL A 490 -6.15 7.52 -30.90
CA VAL A 490 -7.14 7.24 -31.95
C VAL A 490 -8.38 8.11 -31.75
N PHE A 491 -8.79 8.32 -30.49
CA PHE A 491 -9.95 9.17 -30.16
C PHE A 491 -9.65 10.65 -30.42
N GLU A 492 -8.43 11.11 -30.11
CA GLU A 492 -8.00 12.48 -30.39
C GLU A 492 -7.95 12.78 -31.90
N GLU A 493 -7.34 11.89 -32.71
CA GLU A 493 -7.25 12.08 -34.17
C GLU A 493 -8.64 12.06 -34.85
N LEU A 494 -9.58 11.30 -34.30
CA LEU A 494 -10.95 11.20 -34.81
C LEU A 494 -11.91 12.25 -34.24
N ASP A 495 -11.45 13.14 -33.35
CA ASP A 495 -12.28 14.14 -32.64
C ASP A 495 -13.48 13.49 -31.93
N MET A 496 -13.23 12.33 -31.30
CA MET A 496 -14.24 11.54 -30.59
C MET A 496 -14.15 11.79 -29.09
N GLU A 497 -15.25 12.25 -28.49
CA GLU A 497 -15.34 12.36 -27.02
C GLU A 497 -15.50 10.97 -26.38
N ALA A 498 -14.66 10.69 -25.37
CA ALA A 498 -14.81 9.51 -24.53
C ALA A 498 -16.13 9.59 -23.72
N ALA A 499 -16.76 8.43 -23.50
CA ALA A 499 -17.99 8.39 -22.72
C ALA A 499 -17.69 8.69 -21.24
N LYS A 500 -18.35 9.72 -20.71
CA LYS A 500 -18.20 10.11 -19.29
C LYS A 500 -18.96 9.19 -18.35
N GLY A 501 -20.04 8.57 -18.84
CA GLY A 501 -20.89 7.75 -17.99
C GLY A 501 -21.68 6.66 -18.71
N VAL A 502 -21.63 5.45 -18.15
CA VAL A 502 -22.35 4.28 -18.63
C VAL A 502 -23.42 3.87 -17.63
N LEU A 503 -24.69 3.82 -18.06
CA LEU A 503 -25.78 3.24 -17.28
C LEU A 503 -26.06 1.80 -17.73
N MET A 504 -25.77 0.83 -16.88
CA MET A 504 -26.17 -0.56 -17.05
C MET A 504 -27.53 -0.84 -16.41
N TYR A 505 -28.47 -1.36 -17.18
CA TYR A 505 -29.82 -1.68 -16.66
C TYR A 505 -30.29 -3.07 -17.07
N GLY A 506 -31.25 -3.62 -16.31
CA GLY A 506 -31.93 -4.88 -16.61
C GLY A 506 -32.41 -5.58 -15.33
N PRO A 507 -32.85 -6.84 -15.41
CA PRO A 507 -33.33 -7.59 -14.25
C PRO A 507 -32.25 -7.77 -13.16
N PRO A 508 -32.64 -7.90 -11.87
CA PRO A 508 -31.72 -8.24 -10.80
C PRO A 508 -31.12 -9.63 -11.01
N GLY A 509 -29.88 -9.84 -10.56
CA GLY A 509 -29.19 -11.14 -10.63
C GLY A 509 -28.63 -11.51 -12.01
N THR A 510 -28.59 -10.58 -12.96
CA THR A 510 -28.01 -10.75 -14.31
C THR A 510 -26.50 -10.50 -14.38
N GLY A 511 -25.86 -10.14 -13.26
CA GLY A 511 -24.40 -9.97 -13.18
C GLY A 511 -23.87 -8.58 -13.56
N LYS A 512 -24.67 -7.50 -13.40
CA LYS A 512 -24.23 -6.12 -13.70
C LYS A 512 -22.99 -5.71 -12.90
N THR A 513 -22.97 -6.01 -11.61
CA THR A 513 -21.82 -5.77 -10.73
C THR A 513 -20.59 -6.58 -11.15
N LEU A 514 -20.79 -7.85 -11.59
CA LEU A 514 -19.70 -8.69 -12.09
C LEU A 514 -19.13 -8.17 -13.42
N LEU A 515 -19.98 -7.68 -14.31
CA LEU A 515 -19.56 -7.05 -15.57
C LEU A 515 -18.71 -5.79 -15.30
N ALA A 516 -19.13 -4.94 -14.37
CA ALA A 516 -18.38 -3.73 -14.02
C ALA A 516 -16.99 -4.06 -13.46
N LYS A 517 -16.92 -5.05 -12.56
CA LYS A 517 -15.65 -5.55 -12.03
C LYS A 517 -14.74 -6.14 -13.12
N ALA A 518 -15.32 -6.89 -14.05
CA ALA A 518 -14.58 -7.46 -15.18
C ALA A 518 -13.99 -6.40 -16.11
N VAL A 519 -14.76 -5.36 -16.45
CA VAL A 519 -14.26 -4.24 -17.25
C VAL A 519 -13.09 -3.56 -16.56
N ALA A 520 -13.22 -3.26 -15.27
CA ALA A 520 -12.22 -2.49 -14.55
C ALA A 520 -10.89 -3.23 -14.38
N ASN A 521 -10.93 -4.55 -14.15
CA ASN A 521 -9.72 -5.37 -14.12
C ASN A 521 -9.02 -5.42 -15.49
N GLU A 522 -9.78 -5.53 -16.58
CA GLU A 522 -9.24 -5.67 -17.93
C GLU A 522 -8.73 -4.33 -18.51
N SER A 523 -9.28 -3.21 -18.03
CA SER A 523 -8.77 -1.86 -18.29
C SER A 523 -7.61 -1.46 -17.37
N GLU A 524 -7.12 -2.36 -16.51
CA GLU A 524 -6.07 -2.10 -15.50
C GLU A 524 -6.33 -0.81 -14.69
N SER A 525 -7.60 -0.50 -14.43
CA SER A 525 -8.04 0.77 -13.84
C SER A 525 -8.49 0.57 -12.40
N ASN A 526 -8.24 1.59 -11.57
CA ASN A 526 -8.72 1.63 -10.19
C ASN A 526 -10.26 1.54 -10.15
N PHE A 527 -10.84 0.80 -9.20
CA PHE A 527 -12.29 0.59 -9.11
C PHE A 527 -12.85 1.08 -7.78
N ILE A 528 -13.65 2.14 -7.82
CA ILE A 528 -14.33 2.70 -6.65
C ILE A 528 -15.78 2.22 -6.65
N SER A 529 -16.12 1.29 -5.75
CA SER A 529 -17.48 0.74 -5.65
C SER A 529 -18.31 1.40 -4.56
N ILE A 530 -19.45 1.97 -4.93
CA ILE A 530 -20.37 2.64 -4.01
C ILE A 530 -21.77 2.09 -4.20
N LYS A 531 -22.36 1.57 -3.12
CA LYS A 531 -23.77 1.16 -3.11
C LYS A 531 -24.64 2.36 -2.77
N GLY A 532 -25.71 2.60 -3.53
CA GLY A 532 -26.62 3.73 -3.33
C GLY A 532 -27.06 3.96 -1.88
N PRO A 533 -27.46 2.92 -1.11
CA PRO A 533 -27.82 3.08 0.31
C PRO A 533 -26.68 3.52 1.23
N GLU A 534 -25.41 3.28 0.87
CA GLU A 534 -24.26 3.65 1.71
C GLU A 534 -24.06 5.17 1.78
N LEU A 535 -24.34 5.89 0.70
CA LEU A 535 -24.27 7.35 0.65
C LEU A 535 -25.31 8.03 1.57
N LEU A 536 -26.44 7.35 1.81
CA LEU A 536 -27.51 7.84 2.68
C LEU A 536 -27.24 7.54 4.16
N ASN A 537 -26.62 6.39 4.47
CA ASN A 537 -26.45 5.92 5.85
C ASN A 537 -25.15 6.36 6.52
N LYS A 538 -24.02 6.43 5.79
CA LYS A 538 -22.71 6.76 6.39
C LYS A 538 -22.63 8.21 6.85
N TYR A 539 -23.40 9.11 6.25
CA TYR A 539 -23.28 10.56 6.43
C TYR A 539 -24.60 11.19 6.89
N VAL A 540 -25.03 10.89 8.12
CA VAL A 540 -26.19 11.55 8.74
C VAL A 540 -25.90 13.06 8.88
N GLY A 541 -26.32 13.85 7.90
CA GLY A 541 -26.16 15.31 7.86
C GLY A 541 -25.24 15.87 6.77
N GLU A 542 -24.39 15.04 6.13
CA GLU A 542 -23.38 15.48 5.13
C GLU A 542 -23.30 14.59 3.86
N SER A 543 -24.39 13.93 3.42
CA SER A 543 -24.36 13.05 2.23
C SER A 543 -23.85 13.72 0.94
N GLU A 544 -23.97 15.05 0.79
CA GLU A 544 -23.39 15.81 -0.34
C GLU A 544 -21.86 15.81 -0.32
N LYS A 545 -21.25 15.92 0.86
CA LYS A 545 -19.80 15.93 1.03
C LYS A 545 -19.20 14.58 0.70
N GLY A 546 -19.90 13.49 1.05
CA GLY A 546 -19.50 12.13 0.68
C GLY A 546 -19.42 11.93 -0.84
N VAL A 547 -20.37 12.49 -1.61
CA VAL A 547 -20.30 12.44 -3.09
C VAL A 547 -19.09 13.23 -3.59
N ARG A 548 -18.83 14.44 -3.06
CA ARG A 548 -17.66 15.23 -3.47
C ARG A 548 -16.34 14.52 -3.16
N GLU A 549 -16.24 13.89 -1.99
CA GLU A 549 -15.06 13.16 -1.56
C GLU A 549 -14.77 11.96 -2.48
N VAL A 550 -15.81 11.22 -2.88
CA VAL A 550 -15.72 10.13 -3.86
C VAL A 550 -15.10 10.61 -5.18
N PHE A 551 -15.64 11.71 -5.74
CA PHE A 551 -15.15 12.22 -7.03
C PHE A 551 -13.79 12.92 -6.92
N SER A 552 -13.44 13.49 -5.75
CA SER A 552 -12.08 13.96 -5.48
C SER A 552 -11.10 12.80 -5.55
N LYS A 553 -11.37 11.73 -4.80
CA LYS A 553 -10.54 10.52 -4.77
C LYS A 553 -10.45 9.85 -6.14
N ALA A 554 -11.53 9.79 -6.89
CA ALA A 554 -11.52 9.24 -8.24
C ALA A 554 -10.58 10.03 -9.19
N ARG A 555 -10.56 11.36 -9.07
CA ARG A 555 -9.67 12.23 -9.87
C ARG A 555 -8.22 12.15 -9.42
N GLU A 556 -7.99 12.06 -8.11
CA GLU A 556 -6.66 11.86 -7.53
C GLU A 556 -6.05 10.52 -7.99
N ASN A 557 -6.87 9.48 -8.15
CA ASN A 557 -6.43 8.13 -8.50
C ASN A 557 -6.66 7.77 -10.00
N ALA A 558 -6.77 8.76 -10.88
CA ALA A 558 -6.99 8.51 -12.32
C ALA A 558 -5.81 7.72 -12.93
N PRO A 559 -6.05 6.69 -13.78
CA PRO A 559 -7.34 6.26 -14.35
C PRO A 559 -8.21 5.47 -13.37
N THR A 560 -9.46 5.90 -13.16
CA THR A 560 -10.39 5.29 -12.20
C THR A 560 -11.79 5.10 -12.79
N ILE A 561 -12.39 3.94 -12.51
CA ILE A 561 -13.78 3.64 -12.75
C ILE A 561 -14.58 3.81 -11.45
N VAL A 562 -15.52 4.76 -11.45
CA VAL A 562 -16.44 4.99 -10.32
C VAL A 562 -17.72 4.21 -10.57
N PHE A 563 -17.95 3.16 -9.77
CA PHE A 563 -19.10 2.28 -9.88
C PHE A 563 -20.18 2.60 -8.85
N PHE A 564 -21.34 3.06 -9.32
CA PHE A 564 -22.54 3.25 -8.52
C PHE A 564 -23.49 2.05 -8.67
N ASP A 565 -23.59 1.22 -7.65
CA ASP A 565 -24.58 0.15 -7.57
C ASP A 565 -25.93 0.66 -7.05
N GLU A 566 -27.02 0.16 -7.61
CA GLU A 566 -28.40 0.52 -7.24
C GLU A 566 -28.64 2.05 -7.20
N ILE A 567 -28.24 2.77 -8.26
CA ILE A 567 -28.39 4.23 -8.33
C ILE A 567 -29.85 4.69 -8.17
N ASP A 568 -30.83 3.83 -8.48
CA ASP A 568 -32.25 4.11 -8.28
C ASP A 568 -32.64 4.30 -6.81
N SER A 569 -31.81 3.87 -5.84
CA SER A 569 -32.06 4.15 -4.42
C SER A 569 -31.79 5.60 -4.03
N ILE A 570 -30.90 6.30 -4.75
CA ILE A 570 -30.52 7.69 -4.49
C ILE A 570 -31.13 8.66 -5.51
N ALA A 571 -31.40 8.19 -6.73
CA ALA A 571 -31.73 9.02 -7.88
C ALA A 571 -33.18 8.90 -8.36
N THR A 572 -34.15 8.81 -7.43
CA THR A 572 -35.58 8.78 -7.77
C THR A 572 -36.07 10.13 -8.31
N GLU A 573 -37.00 10.11 -9.27
CA GLU A 573 -37.64 11.31 -9.84
C GLU A 573 -38.11 12.33 -8.78
N ARG A 574 -37.75 13.60 -9.01
CA ARG A 574 -38.11 14.75 -8.19
C ARG A 574 -39.64 14.85 -8.04
N GLY A 575 -40.11 14.87 -6.79
CA GLY A 575 -41.53 15.10 -6.46
C GLY A 575 -42.42 13.89 -6.23
N GLN A 576 -41.93 12.64 -6.35
CA GLN A 576 -42.75 11.45 -6.02
C GLN A 576 -42.87 11.16 -4.51
N ASN A 577 -41.96 11.66 -3.67
CA ASN A 577 -41.98 11.45 -2.21
C ASN A 577 -42.13 12.76 -1.44
N SER A 578 -43.37 13.22 -1.22
CA SER A 578 -43.68 14.42 -0.42
C SER A 578 -43.44 14.29 1.11
N GLY A 579 -42.58 13.36 1.55
CA GLY A 579 -42.44 13.00 2.96
C GLY A 579 -41.02 12.81 3.48
N ASP A 580 -39.99 12.90 2.62
CA ASP A 580 -38.60 12.72 3.05
C ASP A 580 -37.81 14.04 2.96
N SER A 581 -36.80 14.17 3.82
CA SER A 581 -36.09 15.39 4.25
C SER A 581 -35.27 16.14 3.17
N GLY A 582 -35.57 15.99 1.87
CA GLY A 582 -34.86 16.66 0.78
C GLY A 582 -33.37 16.29 0.67
N VAL A 583 -32.94 15.24 1.37
CA VAL A 583 -31.55 14.75 1.36
C VAL A 583 -31.25 14.08 0.01
N GLY A 584 -32.15 13.24 -0.50
CA GLY A 584 -32.00 12.60 -1.82
C GLY A 584 -31.85 13.62 -2.97
N GLU A 585 -32.69 14.65 -3.01
CA GLU A 585 -32.63 15.69 -4.05
C GLU A 585 -31.31 16.47 -4.06
N ARG A 586 -30.75 16.69 -2.87
CA ARG A 586 -29.45 17.37 -2.67
C ARG A 586 -28.28 16.49 -3.12
N VAL A 587 -28.30 15.21 -2.76
CA VAL A 587 -27.32 14.22 -3.24
C VAL A 587 -27.35 14.08 -4.76
N VAL A 588 -28.54 14.00 -5.38
CA VAL A 588 -28.67 13.98 -6.85
C VAL A 588 -28.12 15.25 -7.47
N SER A 589 -28.41 16.42 -6.89
CA SER A 589 -27.90 17.70 -7.41
C SER A 589 -26.37 17.79 -7.34
N GLN A 590 -25.76 17.29 -6.26
CA GLN A 590 -24.31 17.20 -6.15
C GLN A 590 -23.74 16.22 -7.18
N LEU A 591 -24.33 15.02 -7.33
CA LEU A 591 -23.90 14.03 -8.33
C LEU A 591 -23.94 14.61 -9.75
N LEU A 592 -24.98 15.40 -10.09
CA LEU A 592 -25.05 16.09 -11.38
C LEU A 592 -23.94 17.12 -11.56
N THR A 593 -23.57 17.83 -10.50
CA THR A 593 -22.49 18.82 -10.54
C THR A 593 -21.12 18.15 -10.73
N GLU A 594 -20.89 17.01 -10.06
CA GLU A 594 -19.65 16.24 -10.26
C GLU A 594 -19.59 15.65 -11.68
N LEU A 595 -20.68 15.04 -12.18
CA LEU A 595 -20.73 14.50 -13.55
C LEU A 595 -20.53 15.57 -14.64
N ASP A 596 -21.12 16.75 -14.46
CA ASP A 596 -20.91 17.89 -15.37
C ASP A 596 -19.49 18.46 -15.27
N GLY A 597 -18.85 18.32 -14.09
CA GLY A 597 -17.51 18.80 -13.78
C GLY A 597 -16.38 17.88 -14.23
N LEU A 598 -16.68 16.65 -14.63
CA LEU A 598 -15.70 15.73 -15.23
C LEU A 598 -15.25 16.28 -16.59
N GLU A 599 -14.02 16.76 -16.65
CA GLU A 599 -13.36 17.11 -17.92
C GLU A 599 -12.91 15.83 -18.64
N SER A 600 -12.82 15.86 -19.97
CA SER A 600 -12.38 14.70 -20.77
C SER A 600 -10.92 14.29 -20.53
N LEU A 601 -10.18 15.10 -19.77
CA LEU A 601 -8.75 14.94 -19.48
C LEU A 601 -8.47 14.24 -18.15
N GLU A 602 -9.51 13.91 -17.35
CA GLU A 602 -9.32 13.37 -15.99
C GLU A 602 -9.32 11.82 -15.94
N ASP A 603 -9.40 11.10 -17.07
CA ASP A 603 -9.41 9.62 -17.14
C ASP A 603 -10.32 8.91 -16.10
N VAL A 604 -11.41 9.59 -15.70
CA VAL A 604 -12.42 9.05 -14.78
C VAL A 604 -13.66 8.67 -15.56
N VAL A 605 -14.07 7.40 -15.45
CA VAL A 605 -15.29 6.88 -16.09
C VAL A 605 -16.30 6.48 -15.03
N VAL A 606 -17.55 6.93 -15.16
CA VAL A 606 -18.62 6.57 -14.23
C VAL A 606 -19.46 5.42 -14.77
N ILE A 607 -19.60 4.34 -14.01
CA ILE A 607 -20.51 3.24 -14.32
C ILE A 607 -21.63 3.22 -13.28
N ALA A 608 -22.87 3.43 -13.70
CA ALA A 608 -24.04 3.30 -12.83
C ALA A 608 -24.83 2.05 -13.18
N THR A 609 -25.37 1.35 -12.18
CA THR A 609 -26.29 0.22 -12.42
C THR A 609 -27.65 0.48 -11.81
N THR A 610 -28.68 -0.05 -12.46
CA THR A 610 -30.05 0.00 -11.95
C THR A 610 -30.85 -1.24 -12.32
N ASN A 611 -31.71 -1.65 -11.40
CA ASN A 611 -32.74 -2.65 -11.67
C ASN A 611 -34.05 -1.99 -12.15
N ARG A 612 -34.20 -0.68 -11.94
CA ARG A 612 -35.43 0.09 -12.19
C ARG A 612 -35.12 1.37 -12.97
N PRO A 613 -34.76 1.27 -14.26
CA PRO A 613 -34.46 2.44 -15.08
C PRO A 613 -35.66 3.39 -15.24
N ASP A 614 -36.88 2.92 -14.97
CA ASP A 614 -38.11 3.73 -14.97
C ASP A 614 -38.19 4.73 -13.81
N LEU A 615 -37.37 4.58 -12.75
CA LEU A 615 -37.39 5.47 -11.59
C LEU A 615 -36.30 6.55 -11.60
N ILE A 616 -35.31 6.45 -12.49
CA ILE A 616 -34.15 7.34 -12.50
C ILE A 616 -34.54 8.73 -12.99
N ASP A 617 -34.03 9.78 -12.32
CA ASP A 617 -34.18 11.16 -12.79
C ASP A 617 -33.63 11.32 -14.22
N SER A 618 -34.51 11.73 -15.14
CA SER A 618 -34.16 12.04 -16.53
C SER A 618 -33.00 13.03 -16.71
N ALA A 619 -32.67 13.82 -15.69
CA ALA A 619 -31.52 14.70 -15.67
C ALA A 619 -30.19 13.92 -15.75
N LEU A 620 -30.10 12.73 -15.15
CA LEU A 620 -28.88 11.90 -15.19
C LEU A 620 -28.64 11.28 -16.58
N LEU A 621 -29.71 11.04 -17.33
CA LEU A 621 -29.70 10.38 -18.66
C LEU A 621 -29.42 11.35 -19.83
N ARG A 622 -29.03 12.60 -19.52
CA ARG A 622 -28.73 13.63 -20.52
C ARG A 622 -27.31 13.44 -21.07
N PRO A 623 -27.07 13.84 -22.33
CA PRO A 623 -25.72 13.84 -22.91
C PRO A 623 -24.71 14.58 -22.01
N GLY A 624 -23.50 14.03 -21.91
CA GLY A 624 -22.43 14.54 -21.03
C GLY A 624 -22.47 14.01 -19.58
N ARG A 625 -23.42 13.13 -19.25
CA ARG A 625 -23.57 12.49 -17.92
C ARG A 625 -23.56 10.97 -18.07
N LEU A 626 -24.68 10.28 -17.78
CA LEU A 626 -24.87 8.87 -18.11
C LEU A 626 -25.46 8.77 -19.52
N ASP A 627 -24.63 9.05 -20.52
CA ASP A 627 -25.06 9.19 -21.91
C ASP A 627 -25.14 7.86 -22.65
N ARG A 628 -24.36 6.85 -22.23
CA ARG A 628 -24.35 5.50 -22.80
C ARG A 628 -25.21 4.56 -21.97
N HIS A 629 -26.22 3.93 -22.59
CA HIS A 629 -27.09 2.98 -21.91
C HIS A 629 -26.85 1.55 -22.39
N VAL A 630 -26.45 0.66 -21.49
CA VAL A 630 -26.14 -0.73 -21.77
C VAL A 630 -27.20 -1.63 -21.14
N HIS A 631 -28.00 -2.30 -21.98
CA HIS A 631 -28.97 -3.30 -21.51
C HIS A 631 -28.25 -4.62 -21.23
N VAL A 632 -28.48 -5.19 -20.05
CA VAL A 632 -28.02 -6.53 -19.66
C VAL A 632 -29.23 -7.47 -19.72
N PRO A 633 -29.37 -8.26 -20.81
CA PRO A 633 -30.52 -9.13 -21.01
C PRO A 633 -30.51 -10.35 -20.10
N VAL A 634 -31.66 -11.03 -20.03
CA VAL A 634 -31.77 -12.36 -19.42
C VAL A 634 -30.97 -13.37 -20.27
N PRO A 635 -30.18 -14.27 -19.66
CA PRO A 635 -29.32 -15.17 -20.42
C PRO A 635 -30.12 -16.16 -21.29
N ASP A 636 -29.67 -16.34 -22.53
CA ASP A 636 -30.17 -17.36 -23.45
C ASP A 636 -29.64 -18.76 -23.08
N GLU A 637 -30.04 -19.80 -23.81
CA GLU A 637 -29.59 -21.17 -23.52
C GLU A 637 -28.05 -21.30 -23.60
N THR A 638 -27.42 -20.64 -24.57
CA THR A 638 -25.97 -20.63 -24.76
C THR A 638 -25.26 -19.97 -23.59
N ALA A 639 -25.73 -18.79 -23.16
CA ALA A 639 -25.21 -18.07 -22.01
C ALA A 639 -25.42 -18.87 -20.73
N ARG A 640 -26.59 -19.48 -20.51
CA ARG A 640 -26.83 -20.32 -19.32
C ARG A 640 -25.87 -21.51 -19.25
N ARG A 641 -25.59 -22.18 -20.38
CA ARG A 641 -24.57 -23.23 -20.45
C ARG A 641 -23.21 -22.70 -20.01
N ARG A 642 -22.80 -21.52 -20.52
CA ARG A 642 -21.52 -20.90 -20.18
C ARG A 642 -21.45 -20.47 -18.71
N ILE A 643 -22.53 -19.95 -18.15
CA ILE A 643 -22.65 -19.59 -16.73
C ILE A 643 -22.51 -20.85 -15.86
N PHE A 644 -23.16 -21.95 -16.22
CA PHE A 644 -22.96 -23.23 -15.54
C PHE A 644 -21.51 -23.71 -15.60
N GLU A 645 -20.85 -23.59 -16.76
CA GLU A 645 -19.45 -23.97 -16.92
C GLU A 645 -18.53 -23.16 -16.00
N VAL A 646 -18.76 -21.85 -15.88
CA VAL A 646 -18.00 -20.98 -14.97
C VAL A 646 -18.19 -21.41 -13.51
N HIS A 647 -19.44 -21.55 -13.04
CA HIS A 647 -19.72 -21.89 -11.65
C HIS A 647 -19.39 -23.34 -11.28
N THR A 648 -19.18 -24.22 -12.27
CA THR A 648 -18.82 -25.62 -12.05
C THR A 648 -17.35 -25.94 -12.34
N ARG A 649 -16.56 -25.00 -12.89
CA ARG A 649 -15.15 -25.19 -13.27
C ARG A 649 -14.28 -25.82 -12.17
N ASN A 650 -14.47 -25.38 -10.93
CA ASN A 650 -13.67 -25.82 -9.77
C ASN A 650 -14.40 -26.90 -8.93
N LYS A 651 -15.54 -27.43 -9.39
CA LYS A 651 -16.32 -28.41 -8.65
C LYS A 651 -16.01 -29.82 -9.15
N PRO A 652 -15.90 -30.83 -8.26
CA PRO A 652 -15.70 -32.22 -8.67
C PRO A 652 -17.01 -32.78 -9.25
N LEU A 653 -17.22 -32.61 -10.55
CA LEU A 653 -18.38 -33.16 -11.26
C LEU A 653 -18.20 -34.66 -11.53
N ALA A 654 -19.29 -35.41 -11.46
CA ALA A 654 -19.34 -36.78 -11.97
C ALA A 654 -19.58 -36.80 -13.49
N ASP A 655 -19.21 -37.91 -14.13
CA ASP A 655 -19.28 -38.08 -15.60
C ASP A 655 -20.72 -38.06 -16.15
N ASP A 656 -21.73 -38.15 -15.26
CA ASP A 656 -23.16 -38.12 -15.59
C ASP A 656 -23.74 -36.70 -15.69
N VAL A 657 -22.99 -35.66 -15.33
CA VAL A 657 -23.46 -34.27 -15.35
C VAL A 657 -23.40 -33.71 -16.77
N ASP A 658 -24.57 -33.44 -17.34
CA ASP A 658 -24.71 -32.80 -18.66
C ASP A 658 -25.14 -31.33 -18.52
N LEU A 659 -24.19 -30.41 -18.73
CA LEU A 659 -24.45 -28.96 -18.67
C LEU A 659 -25.43 -28.48 -19.76
N ASP A 660 -25.48 -29.15 -20.91
CA ASP A 660 -26.43 -28.84 -21.99
C ASP A 660 -27.86 -29.23 -21.60
N ALA A 661 -28.02 -30.32 -20.84
CA ALA A 661 -29.31 -30.70 -20.30
C ALA A 661 -29.78 -29.72 -19.22
N LEU A 662 -28.88 -29.23 -18.37
CA LEU A 662 -29.19 -28.22 -17.35
C LEU A 662 -29.61 -26.90 -17.98
N ALA A 663 -28.86 -26.39 -18.97
CA ALA A 663 -29.18 -25.14 -19.66
C ALA A 663 -30.59 -25.15 -20.31
N ARG A 664 -31.02 -26.30 -20.84
CA ARG A 664 -32.37 -26.51 -21.40
C ARG A 664 -33.47 -26.54 -20.34
N LYS A 665 -33.18 -27.02 -19.14
CA LYS A 665 -34.16 -27.10 -18.03
C LYS A 665 -34.31 -25.78 -17.26
N THR A 666 -33.35 -24.86 -17.37
CA THR A 666 -33.30 -23.61 -16.59
C THR A 666 -33.80 -22.37 -17.36
N GLU A 667 -34.84 -22.51 -18.17
CA GLU A 667 -35.43 -21.35 -18.83
C GLU A 667 -35.97 -20.34 -17.79
N GLY A 668 -35.59 -19.07 -17.92
CA GLY A 668 -36.00 -17.99 -17.00
C GLY A 668 -35.10 -17.80 -15.77
N TYR A 669 -34.05 -18.62 -15.63
CA TYR A 669 -33.04 -18.46 -14.57
C TYR A 669 -32.03 -17.38 -14.96
N VAL A 670 -31.67 -16.53 -14.01
CA VAL A 670 -30.57 -15.56 -14.15
C VAL A 670 -29.25 -16.13 -13.60
N GLY A 671 -28.14 -15.39 -13.77
CA GLY A 671 -26.83 -15.81 -13.28
C GLY A 671 -26.83 -16.16 -11.79
N ALA A 672 -27.46 -15.33 -10.97
CA ALA A 672 -27.60 -15.58 -9.53
C ALA A 672 -28.42 -16.85 -9.21
N ASP A 673 -29.46 -17.16 -10.00
CA ASP A 673 -30.25 -18.38 -9.80
C ASP A 673 -29.42 -19.62 -10.18
N ILE A 674 -28.64 -19.55 -11.25
CA ILE A 674 -27.77 -20.65 -11.70
C ILE A 674 -26.66 -20.91 -10.69
N GLU A 675 -26.06 -19.85 -10.15
CA GLU A 675 -25.11 -19.94 -9.04
C GLU A 675 -25.75 -20.61 -7.83
N ALA A 676 -26.98 -20.21 -7.46
CA ALA A 676 -27.73 -20.82 -6.37
C ALA A 676 -27.98 -22.32 -6.60
N VAL A 677 -28.34 -22.72 -7.82
CA VAL A 677 -28.51 -24.14 -8.21
C VAL A 677 -27.19 -24.90 -8.05
N ALA A 678 -26.07 -24.36 -8.55
CA ALA A 678 -24.76 -25.00 -8.44
C ALA A 678 -24.28 -25.11 -6.97
N ARG A 679 -24.59 -24.09 -6.16
CA ARG A 679 -24.30 -24.08 -4.71
C ARG A 679 -25.14 -25.12 -3.98
N GLU A 680 -26.44 -25.19 -4.24
CA GLU A 680 -27.33 -26.16 -3.58
C GLU A 680 -27.01 -27.59 -4.01
N ALA A 681 -26.69 -27.83 -5.29
CA ALA A 681 -26.23 -29.14 -5.75
C ALA A 681 -24.94 -29.59 -5.02
N SER A 682 -24.03 -28.65 -4.76
CA SER A 682 -22.81 -28.92 -3.97
C SER A 682 -23.13 -29.21 -2.50
N MET A 683 -24.12 -28.51 -1.93
CA MET A 683 -24.56 -28.71 -0.56
C MET A 683 -25.26 -30.06 -0.39
N ASN A 684 -26.07 -30.47 -1.34
CA ASN A 684 -26.71 -31.78 -1.39
C ASN A 684 -25.67 -32.91 -1.46
N ALA A 685 -24.68 -32.77 -2.35
CA ALA A 685 -23.54 -33.71 -2.43
C ALA A 685 -22.77 -33.79 -1.11
N SER A 686 -22.52 -32.63 -0.47
CA SER A 686 -21.82 -32.56 0.81
C SER A 686 -22.64 -33.21 1.94
N ARG A 687 -23.96 -33.01 1.95
CA ARG A 687 -24.88 -33.59 2.95
C ARG A 687 -24.95 -35.11 2.82
N GLU A 688 -24.98 -35.64 1.60
CA GLU A 688 -24.91 -37.09 1.35
C GLU A 688 -23.57 -37.68 1.81
N PHE A 689 -22.46 -37.01 1.50
CA PHE A 689 -21.13 -37.46 1.91
C PHE A 689 -20.94 -37.42 3.44
N ILE A 690 -21.30 -36.31 4.10
CA ILE A 690 -21.21 -36.19 5.56
C ILE A 690 -22.16 -37.16 6.26
N GLY A 691 -23.33 -37.46 5.66
CA GLY A 691 -24.27 -38.44 6.19
C GLY A 691 -23.83 -39.89 6.04
N SER A 692 -22.88 -40.19 5.13
CA SER A 692 -22.41 -41.54 4.84
C SER A 692 -21.07 -41.89 5.48
N VAL A 693 -20.31 -40.91 5.97
CA VAL A 693 -18.96 -41.07 6.53
C VAL A 693 -18.93 -40.62 8.00
N THR A 694 -18.19 -41.33 8.87
CA THR A 694 -18.01 -40.91 10.27
C THR A 694 -17.01 -39.76 10.37
N PRO A 695 -17.09 -38.86 11.39
CA PRO A 695 -16.19 -37.69 11.50
C PRO A 695 -14.69 -38.00 11.48
N GLU A 696 -14.31 -39.22 11.85
CA GLU A 696 -12.92 -39.71 11.90
C GLU A 696 -12.39 -40.13 10.51
N GLU A 697 -13.27 -40.45 9.56
CA GLU A 697 -12.95 -40.96 8.21
C GLU A 697 -13.09 -39.90 7.10
N VAL A 698 -13.56 -38.70 7.46
CA VAL A 698 -13.81 -37.59 6.51
C VAL A 698 -12.52 -37.25 5.76
N GLY A 699 -11.40 -37.07 6.47
CA GLY A 699 -10.12 -36.64 5.91
C GLY A 699 -9.53 -37.60 4.86
N GLU A 700 -9.77 -38.90 4.98
CA GLU A 700 -9.28 -39.90 4.03
C GLU A 700 -10.19 -40.05 2.79
N SER A 701 -11.47 -39.66 2.91
CA SER A 701 -12.50 -39.88 1.88
C SER A 701 -12.91 -38.63 1.10
N VAL A 702 -12.40 -37.43 1.45
CA VAL A 702 -12.78 -36.14 0.82
C VAL A 702 -12.60 -36.19 -0.72
N GLY A 703 -11.57 -36.88 -1.21
CA GLY A 703 -11.29 -36.99 -2.65
C GLY A 703 -12.35 -37.76 -3.47
N ASN A 704 -13.29 -38.45 -2.81
CA ASN A 704 -14.36 -39.20 -3.48
C ASN A 704 -15.66 -38.39 -3.64
N VAL A 705 -15.73 -37.17 -3.08
CA VAL A 705 -16.92 -36.31 -3.23
C VAL A 705 -17.08 -35.93 -4.69
N ARG A 706 -18.21 -36.33 -5.29
CA ARG A 706 -18.59 -35.88 -6.63
C ARG A 706 -20.02 -35.37 -6.63
N VAL A 707 -20.25 -34.29 -7.38
CA VAL A 707 -21.59 -33.76 -7.64
C VAL A 707 -22.17 -34.51 -8.84
N THR A 708 -23.25 -35.25 -8.62
CA THR A 708 -23.95 -36.04 -9.64
C THR A 708 -25.10 -35.25 -10.25
N MET A 709 -25.66 -35.75 -11.36
CA MET A 709 -26.82 -35.13 -11.99
C MET A 709 -28.05 -35.13 -11.07
N ALA A 710 -28.20 -36.14 -10.20
CA ALA A 710 -29.29 -36.22 -9.23
C ALA A 710 -29.29 -35.03 -8.25
N HIS A 711 -28.11 -34.61 -7.78
CA HIS A 711 -28.01 -33.44 -6.90
C HIS A 711 -28.44 -32.14 -7.58
N PHE A 712 -28.17 -32.00 -8.89
CA PHE A 712 -28.64 -30.87 -9.67
C PHE A 712 -30.16 -30.93 -9.90
N GLU A 713 -30.73 -32.11 -10.11
CA GLU A 713 -32.18 -32.27 -10.23
C GLU A 713 -32.91 -31.93 -8.93
N ASP A 714 -32.35 -32.31 -7.78
CA ASP A 714 -32.87 -31.92 -6.47
C ASP A 714 -32.76 -30.41 -6.25
N ALA A 715 -31.62 -29.80 -6.60
CA ALA A 715 -31.43 -28.35 -6.51
C ALA A 715 -32.41 -27.56 -7.38
N LEU A 716 -32.74 -28.06 -8.59
CA LEU A 716 -33.74 -27.45 -9.47
C LEU A 716 -35.17 -27.52 -8.94
N ASN A 717 -35.46 -28.41 -7.98
CA ASN A 717 -36.77 -28.45 -7.32
C ASN A 717 -36.87 -27.42 -6.19
N GLU A 718 -35.74 -26.96 -5.63
CA GLU A 718 -35.70 -26.01 -4.52
C GLU A 718 -35.54 -24.56 -5.00
N VAL A 719 -34.68 -24.33 -5.99
CA VAL A 719 -34.46 -23.00 -6.58
C VAL A 719 -35.53 -22.75 -7.65
N ASN A 720 -36.20 -21.60 -7.60
CA ASN A 720 -37.21 -21.21 -8.58
C ASN A 720 -36.64 -20.14 -9.52
N PRO A 721 -37.10 -20.04 -10.78
CA PRO A 721 -36.68 -18.99 -11.70
C PRO A 721 -37.11 -17.62 -11.17
N SER A 722 -36.16 -16.67 -11.14
CA SER A 722 -36.45 -15.31 -10.69
C SER A 722 -37.18 -14.46 -11.73
N VAL A 723 -37.11 -14.80 -13.02
CA VAL A 723 -37.70 -14.00 -14.11
C VAL A 723 -38.91 -14.69 -14.71
N THR A 724 -40.05 -14.00 -14.65
CA THR A 724 -41.28 -14.40 -15.34
C THR A 724 -41.30 -13.89 -16.79
N PRO A 725 -42.08 -14.51 -17.70
CA PRO A 725 -42.29 -14.00 -19.06
C PRO A 725 -42.77 -12.54 -19.09
N GLU A 726 -43.64 -12.15 -18.15
CA GLU A 726 -44.14 -10.77 -18.02
C GLU A 726 -43.02 -9.77 -17.67
N THR A 727 -42.07 -10.21 -16.82
CA THR A 727 -40.92 -9.37 -16.45
C THR A 727 -39.97 -9.20 -17.63
N ARG A 728 -39.75 -10.27 -18.42
CA ARG A 728 -38.96 -10.20 -19.66
C ARG A 728 -39.57 -9.21 -20.64
N GLU A 729 -40.87 -9.33 -20.92
CA GLU A 729 -41.59 -8.42 -21.84
C GLU A 729 -41.49 -6.96 -21.38
N ARG A 730 -41.63 -6.70 -20.07
CA ARG A 730 -41.46 -5.35 -19.50
C ARG A 730 -40.07 -4.77 -19.77
N TYR A 731 -38.99 -5.54 -19.60
CA TYR A 731 -37.64 -5.03 -19.88
C TYR A 731 -37.38 -4.84 -21.38
N GLU A 732 -37.95 -5.67 -22.24
CA GLU A 732 -37.89 -5.50 -23.71
C GLU A 732 -38.64 -4.23 -24.15
N GLU A 733 -39.80 -3.91 -23.57
CA GLU A 733 -40.52 -2.66 -23.80
C GLU A 733 -39.71 -1.43 -23.35
N ILE A 734 -39.06 -1.54 -22.19
CA ILE A 734 -38.16 -0.49 -21.66
C ILE A 734 -36.99 -0.29 -22.63
N GLU A 735 -36.34 -1.36 -23.08
CA GLU A 735 -35.24 -1.29 -24.04
C GLU A 735 -35.66 -0.60 -25.35
N GLN A 736 -36.85 -0.92 -25.88
CA GLN A 736 -37.38 -0.25 -27.07
C GLN A 736 -37.60 1.25 -26.84
N ARG A 737 -38.03 1.65 -25.64
CA ARG A 737 -38.20 3.05 -25.28
C ARG A 737 -36.86 3.78 -25.21
N PHE A 738 -35.84 3.18 -24.63
CA PHE A 738 -34.48 3.75 -24.58
C PHE A 738 -33.85 3.83 -25.98
N LYS A 739 -33.95 2.77 -26.80
CA LYS A 739 -33.49 2.79 -28.19
C LYS A 739 -34.20 3.84 -29.04
N ARG A 740 -35.52 4.01 -28.87
CA ARG A 740 -36.26 5.05 -29.58
C ARG A 740 -35.80 6.45 -29.18
N SER A 741 -35.51 6.66 -27.90
CA SER A 741 -34.93 7.93 -27.44
C SER A 741 -33.50 8.17 -27.90
N GLU A 742 -32.75 7.12 -28.25
CA GLU A 742 -31.42 7.22 -28.89
C GLU A 742 -31.54 7.51 -30.40
N VAL A 743 -32.46 6.86 -31.11
CA VAL A 743 -32.69 7.11 -32.54
C VAL A 743 -33.28 8.51 -32.81
N ASP A 744 -34.19 8.99 -31.95
CA ASP A 744 -34.68 10.38 -32.01
C ASP A 744 -33.58 11.41 -31.67
N ARG A 745 -32.45 11.00 -31.04
CA ARG A 745 -31.25 11.84 -30.81
C ARG A 745 -30.35 11.89 -32.05
N ASP A 746 -30.12 10.76 -32.73
CA ASP A 746 -29.32 10.70 -33.96
C ASP A 746 -29.99 11.40 -35.16
N GLU A 747 -31.33 11.44 -35.21
CA GLU A 747 -32.07 12.15 -36.25
C GLU A 747 -32.24 13.67 -35.98
N ALA A 748 -31.91 14.16 -34.77
CA ALA A 748 -32.12 15.56 -34.38
C ALA A 748 -31.06 16.54 -34.91
N GLU A 749 -30.00 16.08 -35.59
CA GLU A 749 -29.12 16.94 -36.40
C GLU A 749 -28.86 16.31 -37.77
N PRO A 750 -29.40 16.91 -38.85
CA PRO A 750 -28.59 17.86 -39.59
C PRO A 750 -29.45 19.04 -40.07
N GLY A 751 -29.38 20.19 -39.41
CA GLY A 751 -30.35 21.23 -39.70
C GLY A 751 -30.06 22.66 -39.24
N ALA A 752 -28.81 23.14 -39.21
CA ALA A 752 -28.50 24.58 -39.35
C ALA A 752 -26.97 24.88 -39.30
N ALA A 753 -26.19 24.43 -40.28
CA ALA A 753 -24.81 24.93 -40.44
C ALA A 753 -24.34 24.98 -41.90
N PHE A 754 -25.26 25.17 -42.85
CA PHE A 754 -24.91 25.62 -44.20
C PHE A 754 -25.67 26.91 -44.52
N GLN A 755 -25.14 28.03 -44.02
CA GLN A 755 -25.18 29.32 -44.70
C GLN A 755 -24.11 30.27 -44.16
#